data_AF-A0A520R8A0-F1
#
_entry.id   AF-A0A520R8A0-F1
#
_cell.length_a   1.000
_cell.length_b   1.000
_cell.length_c   1.000
_cell.angle_alpha   90.00
_cell.angle_beta   90.00
_cell.angle_gamma   90.00
#
_symmetry.space_group_name_H-M   'P 1'
#
loop_
_entity.id
_entity.type
_entity.pdbx_description
1 polymer ?
#
loop_
_entity_poly.entity_id
_entity_poly.type
_entity_poly.pdbx_seq_one_letter_code
_entity_poly.pdbx_strand_id
1 'polypeptide(L)'
;MGLLSGDKRDPNARLIALVLASGVPLAAYLATASAHDYWLDAGEFTAQAVWLDVAHPPGHPLAGLLGRLFALLPLGPIPLRIAIGQACCTALAAGFLFSAIDTTVRVVGVRRDRLALPLALGATWMVALSHAWWFQAVRPEVYGLQALLMAIVIERIIALEAAWPTLDVRPLYVAGLALGLGLANHHLVAFLTLPAVASTAARVYRARGGKALLRAGFATLVGLSTYVYLPVRAATEPPLNLGDPSSAGRLFWVVSAKVYQQNKLGDAPQPLDERLRDVLRVVGESFGGAVDDPMNVALWAFGVLGVALVGAYALLRTAGARRIAFVWVALVLFVLTGPAWLMSVKNNPDVLGYMMVGLAALIALGTGLLATVLARVGQRPDGTPKLPAVLVALVAAGLGLAHLSPSASRSSLSRFHATDDFDEERIRRLPDDAVVVAHRPQTIFRHWSAMAAEHARPDVTLVPMPFLGYPGVVEALAERDPDLAELLRGYLLEGELRQPDLQSLAARRPLLVELDVRVPVELYETMVPAGLYYEVVDAGATDTDVIEAAEPHAKVLARLYAHLGERGVEETETQGHLLWIHYMDALYYASVGAREPARDAVRRALAVRPEIAEMQALGRALADPEAEGPVDVTPFIVGAR
;
A
#
# COMPACT_ATOMS: atom_id res chain seq x y z
N MET A 1 -14.44 -31.09 -9.95
CA MET A 1 -13.44 -31.52 -10.94
C MET A 1 -14.21 -32.23 -12.05
N GLY A 2 -14.21 -31.68 -13.28
CA GLY A 2 -15.05 -32.13 -14.40
C GLY A 2 -16.17 -31.15 -14.75
N LEU A 3 -15.84 -29.96 -15.27
CA LEU A 3 -16.84 -28.93 -15.64
C LEU A 3 -16.80 -28.51 -17.12
N LEU A 4 -16.06 -29.22 -17.97
CA LEU A 4 -16.10 -29.04 -19.43
C LEU A 4 -16.02 -30.42 -20.08
N SER A 5 -17.16 -30.99 -20.48
CA SER A 5 -17.22 -32.22 -21.26
C SER A 5 -16.79 -31.92 -22.70
N GLY A 6 -15.62 -32.40 -23.11
CA GLY A 6 -15.18 -32.35 -24.51
C GLY A 6 -13.71 -32.66 -24.78
N ASP A 7 -12.81 -32.41 -23.83
CA ASP A 7 -11.41 -32.86 -23.86
C ASP A 7 -10.99 -33.02 -22.39
N LYS A 8 -10.61 -34.23 -21.98
CA LYS A 8 -10.14 -34.46 -20.61
C LYS A 8 -8.82 -33.69 -20.44
N ARG A 9 -8.81 -32.67 -19.58
CA ARG A 9 -7.59 -31.98 -19.14
C ARG A 9 -6.60 -33.04 -18.66
N ASP A 10 -5.37 -32.98 -19.13
CA ASP A 10 -4.31 -33.78 -18.52
C ASP A 10 -4.10 -33.25 -17.09
N PRO A 11 -4.40 -34.06 -16.05
CA PRO A 11 -4.30 -33.61 -14.67
C PRO A 11 -2.86 -33.25 -14.30
N ASN A 12 -1.86 -33.93 -14.88
CA ASN A 12 -0.45 -33.67 -14.61
C ASN A 12 -0.02 -32.35 -15.26
N ALA A 13 -0.37 -32.15 -16.54
CA ALA A 13 -0.04 -30.89 -17.24
C ALA A 13 -0.67 -29.68 -16.54
N ARG A 14 -1.92 -29.81 -16.09
CA ARG A 14 -2.60 -28.75 -15.34
C ARG A 14 -1.95 -28.50 -13.98
N LEU A 15 -1.56 -29.55 -13.25
CA LEU A 15 -0.88 -29.41 -11.97
C LEU A 15 0.47 -28.70 -12.14
N ILE A 16 1.26 -29.10 -13.14
CA ILE A 16 2.52 -28.44 -13.47
C ILE A 16 2.29 -26.97 -13.80
N ALA A 17 1.31 -26.65 -14.64
CA ALA A 17 0.98 -25.26 -14.96
C ALA A 17 0.56 -24.46 -13.72
N LEU A 18 -0.25 -25.04 -12.82
CA LEU A 18 -0.63 -24.37 -11.57
C LEU A 18 0.59 -24.11 -10.67
N VAL A 19 1.49 -25.09 -10.54
CA VAL A 19 2.74 -24.95 -9.79
C VAL A 19 3.63 -23.86 -10.41
N LEU A 20 3.70 -23.77 -11.73
CA LEU A 20 4.45 -22.73 -12.43
C LEU A 20 3.82 -21.33 -12.29
N ALA A 21 2.49 -21.25 -12.32
CA ALA A 21 1.74 -20.00 -12.18
C ALA A 21 1.99 -19.34 -10.82
N SER A 22 2.09 -20.13 -9.74
CA SER A 22 2.37 -19.63 -8.39
C SER A 22 3.86 -19.64 -8.03
N GLY A 23 4.58 -20.69 -8.42
CA GLY A 23 5.95 -20.94 -7.98
C GLY A 23 6.98 -19.97 -8.58
N VAL A 24 6.80 -19.56 -9.85
CA VAL A 24 7.70 -18.57 -10.48
C VAL A 24 7.58 -17.21 -9.80
N PRO A 25 6.37 -16.62 -9.62
CA PRO A 25 6.22 -15.40 -8.83
C PRO A 25 6.69 -15.56 -7.39
N LEU A 26 6.38 -16.67 -6.72
CA LEU A 26 6.83 -16.90 -5.33
C LEU A 26 8.35 -16.82 -5.21
N ALA A 27 9.08 -17.54 -6.07
CA ALA A 27 10.54 -17.53 -6.06
C ALA A 27 11.08 -16.11 -6.28
N ALA A 28 10.46 -15.36 -7.19
CA ALA A 28 10.83 -13.99 -7.50
C ALA A 28 10.59 -13.04 -6.30
N TYR A 29 9.41 -13.13 -5.66
CA TYR A 29 9.07 -12.33 -4.49
C TYR A 29 9.98 -12.66 -3.30
N LEU A 30 10.21 -13.94 -3.00
CA LEU A 30 11.09 -14.33 -1.89
C LEU A 30 12.53 -13.87 -2.10
N ALA A 31 13.04 -13.93 -3.33
CA ALA A 31 14.38 -13.44 -3.67
C ALA A 31 14.53 -11.92 -3.56
N THR A 32 13.41 -11.19 -3.47
CA THR A 32 13.37 -9.72 -3.52
C THR A 32 12.66 -9.10 -2.32
N ALA A 33 12.25 -9.93 -1.35
CA ALA A 33 11.57 -9.50 -0.12
C ALA A 33 12.48 -8.61 0.73
N SER A 34 11.87 -7.61 1.37
CA SER A 34 12.56 -6.68 2.25
C SER A 34 12.93 -7.35 3.58
N ALA A 35 14.15 -7.11 4.05
CA ALA A 35 14.56 -7.49 5.41
C ALA A 35 14.19 -6.44 6.47
N HIS A 36 13.88 -5.22 6.03
CA HIS A 36 13.50 -4.08 6.86
C HIS A 36 12.06 -3.68 6.53
N ASP A 37 11.37 -2.97 7.43
CA ASP A 37 10.11 -2.37 7.02
C ASP A 37 10.39 -1.32 5.97
N TYR A 38 9.61 -1.34 4.91
CA TYR A 38 9.62 -0.26 3.95
C TYR A 38 9.04 1.02 4.60
N TRP A 39 9.13 2.12 3.88
CA TRP A 39 8.33 3.31 4.17
C TRP A 39 6.83 3.00 4.18
N LEU A 40 6.00 3.99 4.53
CA LEU A 40 4.53 3.85 4.65
C LEU A 40 4.14 2.99 5.88
N ASP A 41 3.15 2.10 5.72
CA ASP A 41 2.47 1.41 6.82
C ASP A 41 3.20 0.13 7.27
N ALA A 42 4.30 -0.24 6.62
CA ALA A 42 5.00 -1.49 6.91
C ALA A 42 5.45 -1.59 8.38
N GLY A 43 5.92 -0.49 8.97
CA GLY A 43 6.31 -0.46 10.38
C GLY A 43 5.13 -0.73 11.33
N GLU A 44 3.95 -0.21 11.02
CA GLU A 44 2.75 -0.45 11.80
C GLU A 44 2.30 -1.90 11.71
N PHE A 45 2.29 -2.49 10.50
CA PHE A 45 1.92 -3.89 10.33
C PHE A 45 2.92 -4.85 10.97
N THR A 46 4.20 -4.47 11.05
CA THR A 46 5.20 -5.19 11.83
C THR A 46 4.91 -5.12 13.33
N ALA A 47 4.64 -3.92 13.87
CA ALA A 47 4.25 -3.78 15.27
C ALA A 47 2.98 -4.58 15.59
N GLN A 48 1.95 -4.47 14.73
CA GLN A 48 0.70 -5.21 14.86
C GLN A 48 0.94 -6.73 14.87
N ALA A 49 1.81 -7.24 14.01
CA ALA A 49 2.13 -8.67 13.94
C ALA A 49 2.82 -9.18 15.22
N VAL A 50 3.61 -8.36 15.89
CA VAL A 50 4.30 -8.75 17.14
C VAL A 50 3.33 -8.72 18.31
N TRP A 51 2.65 -7.59 18.52
CA TRP A 51 1.80 -7.39 19.70
C TRP A 51 0.38 -7.95 19.55
N LEU A 52 -0.01 -8.34 18.32
CA LEU A 52 -1.38 -8.65 17.93
C LEU A 52 -2.31 -7.50 18.28
N ASP A 53 -2.06 -6.31 17.72
CA ASP A 53 -2.71 -5.07 18.17
C ASP A 53 -3.75 -4.53 17.18
N VAL A 54 -4.26 -3.31 17.41
CA VAL A 54 -5.25 -2.64 16.55
C VAL A 54 -4.58 -1.52 15.76
N ALA A 55 -4.31 -1.79 14.48
CA ALA A 55 -3.76 -0.83 13.52
C ALA A 55 -4.79 0.26 13.15
N HIS A 56 -4.38 1.17 12.27
CA HIS A 56 -5.23 2.24 11.77
C HIS A 56 -6.53 1.67 11.15
N PRO A 57 -7.64 2.44 11.20
CA PRO A 57 -8.94 1.97 10.71
C PRO A 57 -8.86 1.40 9.29
N PRO A 58 -9.44 0.22 9.01
CA PRO A 58 -10.40 -0.53 9.81
C PRO A 58 -9.81 -1.51 10.85
N GLY A 59 -8.55 -1.35 11.25
CA GLY A 59 -7.89 -2.14 12.28
C GLY A 59 -7.27 -3.45 11.78
N HIS A 60 -7.47 -3.80 10.51
CA HIS A 60 -6.82 -4.90 9.78
C HIS A 60 -6.65 -6.22 10.57
N PRO A 61 -7.72 -6.78 11.19
CA PRO A 61 -7.63 -7.95 12.07
C PRO A 61 -6.96 -9.16 11.41
N LEU A 62 -7.28 -9.43 10.14
CA LEU A 62 -6.71 -10.55 9.41
C LEU A 62 -5.23 -10.36 9.06
N ALA A 63 -4.82 -9.12 8.79
CA ALA A 63 -3.42 -8.82 8.53
C ALA A 63 -2.57 -9.03 9.78
N GLY A 64 -3.03 -8.54 10.95
CA GLY A 64 -2.36 -8.78 12.22
C GLY A 64 -2.22 -10.27 12.56
N LEU A 65 -3.30 -11.05 12.38
CA LEU A 65 -3.28 -12.50 12.61
C LEU A 65 -2.34 -13.25 11.65
N LEU A 66 -2.35 -12.90 10.36
CA LEU A 66 -1.44 -13.48 9.37
C LEU A 66 0.01 -13.08 9.67
N GLY A 67 0.24 -11.79 9.95
CA GLY A 67 1.55 -11.27 10.31
C GLY A 67 2.12 -11.99 11.52
N ARG A 68 1.32 -12.19 12.58
CA ARG A 68 1.74 -12.97 13.75
C ARG A 68 2.12 -14.39 13.42
N LEU A 69 1.33 -15.09 12.60
CA LEU A 69 1.64 -16.46 12.19
C LEU A 69 3.03 -16.55 11.55
N PHE A 70 3.37 -15.59 10.69
CA PHE A 70 4.68 -15.55 10.03
C PHE A 70 5.79 -15.03 10.94
N ALA A 71 5.51 -14.07 11.84
CA ALA A 71 6.47 -13.57 12.82
C ALA A 71 7.04 -14.70 13.71
N LEU A 72 6.29 -15.78 13.92
CA LEU A 72 6.74 -16.99 14.64
C LEU A 72 7.77 -17.83 13.89
N LEU A 73 7.97 -17.61 12.57
CA LEU A 73 8.98 -18.35 11.80
C LEU A 73 10.38 -17.95 12.26
N PRO A 74 11.32 -18.89 12.44
CA PRO A 74 12.69 -18.58 12.84
C PRO A 74 13.56 -18.16 11.64
N LEU A 75 13.11 -17.19 10.83
CA LEU A 75 13.75 -16.78 9.57
C LEU A 75 14.03 -15.27 9.56
N GLY A 76 15.29 -14.86 9.78
CA GLY A 76 15.72 -13.46 9.67
C GLY A 76 14.94 -12.48 10.57
N PRO A 77 14.98 -11.17 10.25
CA PRO A 77 14.23 -10.13 10.97
C PRO A 77 12.71 -10.31 10.84
N ILE A 78 11.94 -9.71 11.75
CA ILE A 78 10.46 -9.81 11.74
C ILE A 78 9.83 -9.25 10.46
N PRO A 79 10.25 -8.08 9.92
CA PRO A 79 9.71 -7.56 8.66
C PRO A 79 9.83 -8.56 7.50
N LEU A 80 10.97 -9.26 7.39
CA LEU A 80 11.19 -10.30 6.39
C LEU A 80 10.15 -11.42 6.50
N ARG A 81 9.87 -11.87 7.72
CA ARG A 81 8.92 -12.97 7.96
C ARG A 81 7.53 -12.58 7.48
N ILE A 82 7.09 -11.37 7.81
CA ILE A 82 5.79 -10.85 7.41
C ILE A 82 5.73 -10.67 5.88
N ALA A 83 6.80 -10.16 5.27
CA ALA A 83 6.94 -10.07 3.81
C ALA A 83 6.87 -11.46 3.14
N ILE A 84 7.44 -12.50 3.72
CA ILE A 84 7.29 -13.89 3.25
C ILE A 84 5.80 -14.30 3.25
N GLY A 85 5.05 -13.89 4.28
CA GLY A 85 3.60 -14.10 4.34
C GLY A 85 2.86 -13.45 3.18
N GLN A 86 3.18 -12.18 2.87
CA GLN A 86 2.61 -11.47 1.72
C GLN A 86 3.02 -12.13 0.40
N ALA A 87 4.27 -12.53 0.23
CA ALA A 87 4.76 -13.24 -0.94
C ALA A 87 4.00 -14.55 -1.18
N CYS A 88 3.77 -15.34 -0.11
CA CYS A 88 2.96 -16.55 -0.17
C CYS A 88 1.51 -16.26 -0.57
N CYS A 89 0.87 -15.27 0.03
CA CYS A 89 -0.50 -14.90 -0.30
C CYS A 89 -0.63 -14.44 -1.77
N THR A 90 0.24 -13.56 -2.24
CA THR A 90 0.21 -13.06 -3.62
C THR A 90 0.50 -14.17 -4.64
N ALA A 91 1.44 -15.08 -4.34
CA ALA A 91 1.71 -16.23 -5.20
C ALA A 91 0.53 -17.22 -5.27
N LEU A 92 -0.17 -17.44 -4.16
CA LEU A 92 -1.40 -18.24 -4.16
C LEU A 92 -2.51 -17.54 -4.94
N ALA A 93 -2.62 -16.21 -4.83
CA ALA A 93 -3.55 -15.41 -5.62
C ALA A 93 -3.32 -15.61 -7.13
N ALA A 94 -2.05 -15.65 -7.56
CA ALA A 94 -1.67 -15.95 -8.94
C ALA A 94 -2.16 -17.34 -9.40
N GLY A 95 -2.15 -18.35 -8.53
CA GLY A 95 -2.66 -19.70 -8.84
C GLY A 95 -4.17 -19.75 -9.05
N PHE A 96 -4.93 -19.01 -8.22
CA PHE A 96 -6.38 -18.83 -8.42
C PHE A 96 -6.67 -18.02 -9.68
N LEU A 97 -5.91 -16.95 -9.94
CA LEU A 97 -6.02 -16.17 -11.16
C LEU A 97 -5.76 -17.02 -12.41
N PHE A 98 -4.72 -17.85 -12.41
CA PHE A 98 -4.45 -18.82 -13.46
C PHE A 98 -5.65 -19.73 -13.73
N SER A 99 -6.28 -20.26 -12.69
CA SER A 99 -7.46 -21.13 -12.84
C SER A 99 -8.67 -20.38 -13.40
N ALA A 100 -8.85 -19.11 -13.05
CA ALA A 100 -9.89 -18.24 -13.60
C ALA A 100 -9.65 -17.93 -15.09
N ILE A 101 -8.40 -17.62 -15.47
CA ILE A 101 -8.01 -17.35 -16.86
C ILE A 101 -8.07 -18.63 -17.70
N ASP A 102 -7.58 -19.77 -17.23
CA ASP A 102 -7.68 -21.08 -17.90
C ASP A 102 -9.15 -21.44 -18.19
N THR A 103 -10.04 -21.22 -17.22
CA THR A 103 -11.49 -21.35 -17.44
C THR A 103 -11.99 -20.41 -18.53
N THR A 104 -11.60 -19.13 -18.49
CA THR A 104 -11.97 -18.12 -19.51
C THR A 104 -11.52 -18.51 -20.92
N VAL A 105 -10.28 -19.00 -21.06
CA VAL A 105 -9.70 -19.45 -22.34
C VAL A 105 -10.44 -20.67 -22.89
N ARG A 106 -10.88 -21.59 -22.03
CA ARG A 106 -11.56 -22.81 -22.49
C ARG A 106 -13.01 -22.60 -22.87
N VAL A 107 -13.74 -21.70 -22.19
CA VAL A 107 -15.15 -21.42 -22.53
C VAL A 107 -15.31 -20.79 -23.90
N VAL A 108 -14.27 -20.14 -24.44
CA VAL A 108 -14.28 -19.60 -25.81
C VAL A 108 -13.92 -20.64 -26.89
N GLY A 109 -13.56 -21.87 -26.51
CA GLY A 109 -13.34 -22.98 -27.45
C GLY A 109 -11.89 -23.44 -27.61
N VAL A 110 -10.93 -22.87 -26.87
CA VAL A 110 -9.55 -23.36 -26.81
C VAL A 110 -9.47 -24.49 -25.78
N ARG A 111 -9.77 -25.73 -26.19
CA ARG A 111 -9.92 -26.85 -25.25
C ARG A 111 -8.64 -27.65 -25.01
N ARG A 112 -7.70 -27.61 -25.96
CA ARG A 112 -6.44 -28.36 -25.90
C ARG A 112 -5.43 -27.70 -24.96
N ASP A 113 -4.83 -28.50 -24.09
CA ASP A 113 -3.87 -28.03 -23.08
C ASP A 113 -2.64 -27.34 -23.68
N ARG A 114 -2.20 -27.78 -24.87
CA ARG A 114 -1.09 -27.16 -25.64
C ARG A 114 -1.32 -25.70 -26.03
N LEU A 115 -2.57 -25.23 -26.01
CA LEU A 115 -2.92 -23.83 -26.25
C LEU A 115 -3.40 -23.17 -24.95
N ALA A 116 -4.31 -23.82 -24.23
CA ALA A 116 -4.94 -23.21 -23.06
C ALA A 116 -3.96 -22.90 -21.92
N LEU A 117 -3.06 -23.85 -21.60
CA LEU A 117 -2.16 -23.70 -20.46
C LEU A 117 -1.10 -22.60 -20.70
N PRO A 118 -0.38 -22.54 -21.84
CA PRO A 118 0.58 -21.46 -22.07
C PRO A 118 -0.07 -20.06 -22.11
N LEU A 119 -1.27 -19.93 -22.69
CA LEU A 119 -2.01 -18.66 -22.68
C LEU A 119 -2.36 -18.20 -21.26
N ALA A 120 -2.90 -19.11 -20.45
CA ALA A 120 -3.25 -18.80 -19.07
C ALA A 120 -2.01 -18.52 -18.21
N LEU A 121 -0.90 -19.24 -18.44
CA LEU A 121 0.38 -18.98 -17.77
C LEU A 121 0.94 -17.60 -18.11
N GLY A 122 1.01 -17.26 -19.42
CA GLY A 122 1.50 -15.96 -19.86
C GLY A 122 0.72 -14.79 -19.28
N ALA A 123 -0.61 -14.90 -19.32
CA ALA A 123 -1.50 -13.91 -18.72
C ALA A 123 -1.29 -13.78 -17.21
N THR A 124 -1.14 -14.91 -16.50
CA THR A 124 -0.92 -14.91 -15.06
C THR A 124 0.43 -14.29 -14.71
N TRP A 125 1.50 -14.64 -15.41
CA TRP A 125 2.83 -14.08 -15.19
C TRP A 125 2.90 -12.60 -15.53
N MET A 126 2.23 -12.15 -16.60
CA MET A 126 2.14 -10.73 -16.93
C MET A 126 1.51 -9.91 -15.79
N VAL A 127 0.56 -10.50 -15.05
CA VAL A 127 -0.08 -9.85 -13.89
C VAL A 127 0.78 -10.00 -12.63
N ALA A 128 1.13 -11.23 -12.25
CA ALA A 128 1.84 -11.50 -11.00
C ALA A 128 3.26 -10.89 -11.01
N LEU A 129 3.93 -10.85 -12.16
CA LEU A 129 5.24 -10.21 -12.29
C LEU A 129 5.14 -8.73 -12.69
N SER A 130 3.94 -8.12 -12.66
CA SER A 130 3.79 -6.66 -12.82
C SER A 130 4.33 -5.92 -11.59
N HIS A 131 4.74 -4.66 -11.77
CA HIS A 131 5.25 -3.85 -10.67
C HIS A 131 4.26 -3.72 -9.51
N ALA A 132 2.97 -3.48 -9.82
CA ALA A 132 1.92 -3.32 -8.80
C ALA A 132 1.76 -4.57 -7.92
N TRP A 133 1.73 -5.76 -8.52
CA TRP A 133 1.61 -7.01 -7.75
C TRP A 133 2.88 -7.35 -7.00
N TRP A 134 4.03 -7.15 -7.64
CA TRP A 134 5.32 -7.52 -7.07
C TRP A 134 5.66 -6.63 -5.88
N PHE A 135 5.54 -5.31 -6.01
CA PHE A 135 5.88 -4.37 -4.95
C PHE A 135 5.07 -4.62 -3.67
N GLN A 136 3.80 -4.99 -3.82
CA GLN A 136 2.91 -5.34 -2.71
C GLN A 136 3.19 -6.74 -2.11
N ALA A 137 3.95 -7.58 -2.80
CA ALA A 137 4.27 -8.94 -2.34
C ALA A 137 5.57 -9.02 -1.51
N VAL A 138 6.40 -7.99 -1.53
CA VAL A 138 7.77 -8.02 -0.99
C VAL A 138 7.96 -7.27 0.33
N ARG A 139 6.89 -6.74 0.92
CA ARG A 139 6.93 -5.96 2.17
C ARG A 139 5.75 -6.29 3.10
N PRO A 140 5.84 -5.97 4.41
CA PRO A 140 4.70 -6.01 5.32
C PRO A 140 3.58 -5.07 4.86
N GLU A 141 2.45 -5.65 4.45
CA GLU A 141 1.32 -4.96 3.84
C GLU A 141 0.03 -5.80 3.95
N VAL A 142 -1.11 -5.24 3.54
CA VAL A 142 -2.41 -5.95 3.56
C VAL A 142 -2.87 -6.46 2.20
N TYR A 143 -2.24 -5.99 1.13
CA TYR A 143 -2.72 -6.18 -0.24
C TYR A 143 -2.47 -7.58 -0.81
N GLY A 144 -1.41 -8.27 -0.39
CA GLY A 144 -1.15 -9.65 -0.82
C GLY A 144 -2.24 -10.62 -0.35
N LEU A 145 -2.61 -10.53 0.94
CA LEU A 145 -3.77 -11.27 1.48
C LEU A 145 -5.08 -10.85 0.82
N GLN A 146 -5.28 -9.55 0.57
CA GLN A 146 -6.48 -9.07 -0.11
C GLN A 146 -6.61 -9.64 -1.53
N ALA A 147 -5.51 -9.66 -2.29
CA ALA A 147 -5.45 -10.21 -3.64
C ALA A 147 -5.79 -11.71 -3.64
N LEU A 148 -5.30 -12.48 -2.66
CA LEU A 148 -5.64 -13.89 -2.51
C LEU A 148 -7.15 -14.09 -2.29
N LEU A 149 -7.73 -13.37 -1.34
CA LEU A 149 -9.15 -13.48 -1.02
C LEU A 149 -10.02 -13.11 -2.23
N MET A 150 -9.68 -12.02 -2.93
CA MET A 150 -10.42 -11.60 -4.12
C MET A 150 -10.19 -12.55 -5.32
N ALA A 151 -9.00 -13.11 -5.48
CA ALA A 151 -8.73 -14.12 -6.51
C ALA A 151 -9.55 -15.40 -6.28
N ILE A 152 -9.73 -15.82 -5.02
CA ILE A 152 -10.64 -16.92 -4.66
C ILE A 152 -12.08 -16.56 -5.05
N VAL A 153 -12.57 -15.38 -4.68
CA VAL A 153 -13.92 -14.92 -5.05
C VAL A 153 -14.10 -14.99 -6.58
N ILE A 154 -13.19 -14.39 -7.32
CA ILE A 154 -13.26 -14.31 -8.79
C ILE A 154 -13.22 -15.69 -9.43
N GLU A 155 -12.29 -16.53 -9.02
CA GLU A 155 -12.13 -17.87 -9.60
C GLU A 155 -13.36 -18.75 -9.29
N ARG A 156 -13.92 -18.67 -8.08
CA ARG A 156 -15.17 -19.38 -7.74
C ARG A 156 -16.37 -18.87 -8.54
N ILE A 157 -16.48 -17.56 -8.73
CA ILE A 157 -17.57 -16.95 -9.53
C ILE A 157 -17.44 -17.34 -11.00
N ILE A 158 -16.24 -17.28 -11.58
CA ILE A 158 -15.98 -17.70 -12.97
C ILE A 158 -16.23 -19.19 -13.16
N ALA A 159 -15.80 -20.03 -12.20
CA ALA A 159 -16.07 -21.46 -12.25
C ALA A 159 -17.57 -21.76 -12.25
N LEU A 160 -18.36 -21.03 -11.44
CA LEU A 160 -19.81 -21.16 -11.40
C LEU A 160 -20.48 -20.71 -12.71
N GLU A 161 -20.02 -19.60 -13.30
CA GLU A 161 -20.54 -19.11 -14.58
C GLU A 161 -20.19 -20.03 -15.75
N ALA A 162 -18.99 -20.60 -15.76
CA ALA A 162 -18.56 -21.58 -16.77
C ALA A 162 -19.40 -22.87 -16.71
N ALA A 163 -19.76 -23.31 -15.50
CA ALA A 163 -20.50 -24.54 -15.26
C ALA A 163 -22.02 -24.41 -15.54
N TRP A 164 -22.51 -23.21 -15.76
CA TRP A 164 -23.95 -22.97 -15.69
C TRP A 164 -24.69 -23.32 -16.99
N PRO A 165 -25.88 -23.93 -16.91
CA PRO A 165 -26.66 -24.24 -15.70
C PRO A 165 -26.08 -25.42 -14.90
N THR A 166 -25.88 -25.22 -13.59
CA THR A 166 -25.39 -26.26 -12.67
C THR A 166 -26.25 -26.33 -11.42
N LEU A 167 -26.39 -27.54 -10.86
CA LEU A 167 -27.05 -27.77 -9.58
C LEU A 167 -26.13 -27.50 -8.38
N ASP A 168 -24.81 -27.49 -8.61
CA ASP A 168 -23.81 -27.29 -7.58
C ASP A 168 -23.47 -25.81 -7.42
N VAL A 169 -24.04 -25.20 -6.38
CA VAL A 169 -23.82 -23.79 -6.00
C VAL A 169 -22.83 -23.63 -4.84
N ARG A 170 -22.16 -24.70 -4.40
CA ARG A 170 -21.14 -24.63 -3.33
C ARG A 170 -20.00 -23.65 -3.62
N PRO A 171 -19.55 -23.42 -4.87
CA PRO A 171 -18.58 -22.37 -5.16
C PRO A 171 -19.01 -20.98 -4.65
N LEU A 172 -20.30 -20.67 -4.65
CA LEU A 172 -20.81 -19.41 -4.13
C LEU A 172 -20.61 -19.28 -2.60
N TYR A 173 -20.63 -20.38 -1.85
CA TYR A 173 -20.40 -20.34 -0.40
C TYR A 173 -18.94 -20.06 -0.08
N VAL A 174 -18.03 -20.65 -0.85
CA VAL A 174 -16.58 -20.36 -0.74
C VAL A 174 -16.29 -18.91 -1.13
N ALA A 175 -16.92 -18.41 -2.20
CA ALA A 175 -16.85 -17.00 -2.58
C ALA A 175 -17.43 -16.11 -1.47
N GLY A 176 -18.54 -16.50 -0.85
CA GLY A 176 -19.14 -15.78 0.28
C GLY A 176 -18.19 -15.67 1.47
N LEU A 177 -17.56 -16.77 1.88
CA LEU A 177 -16.56 -16.78 2.95
C LEU A 177 -15.35 -15.89 2.62
N ALA A 178 -14.76 -16.06 1.44
CA ALA A 178 -13.61 -15.26 1.01
C ALA A 178 -13.94 -13.76 0.89
N LEU A 179 -15.16 -13.42 0.46
CA LEU A 179 -15.65 -12.04 0.45
C LEU A 179 -15.80 -11.48 1.86
N GLY A 180 -16.34 -12.25 2.80
CA GLY A 180 -16.45 -11.85 4.21
C GLY A 180 -15.10 -11.59 4.87
N LEU A 181 -14.13 -12.47 4.63
CA LEU A 181 -12.74 -12.27 5.06
C LEU A 181 -12.12 -11.06 4.35
N GLY A 182 -12.36 -10.87 3.04
CA GLY A 182 -11.86 -9.72 2.30
C GLY A 182 -12.41 -8.39 2.80
N LEU A 183 -13.68 -8.37 3.25
CA LEU A 183 -14.29 -7.22 3.91
C LEU A 183 -13.67 -6.94 5.29
N ALA A 184 -13.16 -7.97 5.97
CA ALA A 184 -12.47 -7.83 7.24
C ALA A 184 -10.97 -7.49 7.12
N ASN A 185 -10.34 -7.81 5.99
CA ASN A 185 -8.94 -7.47 5.73
C ASN A 185 -8.81 -6.05 5.14
N HIS A 186 -9.54 -5.79 4.05
CA HIS A 186 -9.54 -4.49 3.38
C HIS A 186 -10.90 -4.22 2.70
N HIS A 187 -11.80 -3.57 3.43
CA HIS A 187 -13.20 -3.46 3.02
C HIS A 187 -13.40 -2.80 1.65
N LEU A 188 -12.63 -1.75 1.33
CA LEU A 188 -12.82 -0.97 0.09
C LEU A 188 -12.70 -1.85 -1.17
N VAL A 189 -11.58 -2.57 -1.30
CA VAL A 189 -11.31 -3.47 -2.43
C VAL A 189 -12.35 -4.59 -2.52
N ALA A 190 -12.78 -5.14 -1.38
CA ALA A 190 -13.82 -6.15 -1.35
C ALA A 190 -15.20 -5.60 -1.78
N PHE A 191 -15.56 -4.39 -1.35
CA PHE A 191 -16.79 -3.71 -1.76
C PHE A 191 -16.82 -3.46 -3.28
N LEU A 192 -15.70 -3.00 -3.86
CA LEU A 192 -15.60 -2.77 -5.31
C LEU A 192 -15.74 -4.05 -6.15
N THR A 193 -15.57 -5.23 -5.54
CA THR A 193 -15.74 -6.53 -6.19
C THR A 193 -17.22 -6.99 -6.23
N LEU A 194 -18.10 -6.41 -5.41
CA LEU A 194 -19.51 -6.82 -5.32
C LEU A 194 -20.29 -6.80 -6.64
N PRO A 195 -20.13 -5.80 -7.54
CA PRO A 195 -20.84 -5.79 -8.82
C PRO A 195 -20.54 -7.03 -9.70
N ALA A 196 -19.31 -7.54 -9.63
CA ALA A 196 -18.91 -8.75 -10.35
C ALA A 196 -19.60 -10.01 -9.78
N VAL A 197 -19.78 -10.08 -8.46
CA VAL A 197 -20.45 -11.18 -7.74
C VAL A 197 -21.97 -11.12 -7.89
N ALA A 198 -22.56 -9.91 -7.87
CA ALA A 198 -24.00 -9.68 -7.79
C ALA A 198 -24.77 -10.31 -8.96
N SER A 199 -24.22 -10.25 -10.18
CA SER A 199 -24.88 -10.84 -11.35
C SER A 199 -25.03 -12.37 -11.24
N THR A 200 -24.00 -13.02 -10.71
CA THR A 200 -23.95 -14.48 -10.48
C THR A 200 -24.86 -14.86 -9.32
N ALA A 201 -24.84 -14.10 -8.23
CA ALA A 201 -25.76 -14.28 -7.11
C ALA A 201 -27.23 -14.15 -7.54
N ALA A 202 -27.56 -13.16 -8.37
CA ALA A 202 -28.90 -12.97 -8.91
C ALA A 202 -29.35 -14.15 -9.80
N ARG A 203 -28.43 -14.72 -10.61
CA ARG A 203 -28.72 -15.94 -11.39
C ARG A 203 -28.97 -17.14 -10.48
N VAL A 204 -28.12 -17.35 -9.47
CA VAL A 204 -28.30 -18.42 -8.48
C VAL A 204 -29.64 -18.28 -7.75
N TYR A 205 -30.02 -17.06 -7.35
CA TYR A 205 -31.32 -16.80 -6.73
C TYR A 205 -32.48 -17.20 -7.62
N ARG A 206 -32.46 -16.77 -8.89
CA ARG A 206 -33.52 -17.11 -9.86
C ARG A 206 -33.65 -18.62 -10.11
N ALA A 207 -32.54 -19.37 -10.05
CA ALA A 207 -32.56 -20.81 -10.33
C ALA A 207 -32.72 -21.72 -9.11
N ARG A 208 -32.30 -21.28 -7.92
CA ARG A 208 -32.23 -22.11 -6.70
C ARG A 208 -32.97 -21.50 -5.49
N GLY A 209 -33.54 -20.30 -5.65
CA GLY A 209 -34.23 -19.57 -4.60
C GLY A 209 -33.30 -18.97 -3.54
N GLY A 210 -33.91 -18.32 -2.54
CA GLY A 210 -33.20 -17.60 -1.48
C GLY A 210 -32.30 -18.46 -0.58
N LYS A 211 -32.58 -19.76 -0.43
CA LYS A 211 -31.81 -20.66 0.47
C LYS A 211 -30.32 -20.70 0.11
N ALA A 212 -29.98 -20.67 -1.18
CA ALA A 212 -28.59 -20.64 -1.62
C ALA A 212 -27.91 -19.31 -1.24
N LEU A 213 -28.60 -18.18 -1.40
CA LEU A 213 -28.06 -16.89 -0.99
C LEU A 213 -27.95 -16.76 0.52
N LEU A 214 -28.88 -17.31 1.30
CA LEU A 214 -28.79 -17.32 2.77
C LEU A 214 -27.55 -18.07 3.25
N ARG A 215 -27.22 -19.21 2.64
CA ARG A 215 -26.00 -19.97 2.96
C ARG A 215 -24.72 -19.23 2.56
N ALA A 216 -24.73 -18.57 1.40
CA ALA A 216 -23.61 -17.72 0.98
C ALA A 216 -23.43 -16.52 1.91
N GLY A 217 -24.53 -15.86 2.29
CA GLY A 217 -24.55 -14.76 3.25
C GLY A 217 -24.08 -15.20 4.63
N PHE A 218 -24.49 -16.39 5.11
CA PHE A 218 -23.95 -16.97 6.34
C PHE A 218 -22.45 -17.19 6.25
N ALA A 219 -21.94 -17.73 5.14
CA ALA A 219 -20.49 -17.88 4.93
C ALA A 219 -19.77 -16.52 4.94
N THR A 220 -20.36 -15.48 4.35
CA THR A 220 -19.85 -14.09 4.45
C THR A 220 -19.84 -13.59 5.89
N LEU A 221 -20.90 -13.84 6.67
CA LEU A 221 -20.94 -13.49 8.10
C LEU A 221 -19.88 -14.22 8.92
N VAL A 222 -19.60 -15.50 8.62
CA VAL A 222 -18.49 -16.24 9.23
C VAL A 222 -17.15 -15.55 8.93
N GLY A 223 -16.94 -15.12 7.68
CA GLY A 223 -15.74 -14.36 7.34
C GLY A 223 -15.64 -13.02 8.09
N LEU A 224 -16.75 -12.26 8.15
CA LEU A 224 -16.81 -10.98 8.88
C LEU A 224 -16.66 -11.13 10.39
N SER A 225 -16.93 -12.32 10.96
CA SER A 225 -16.81 -12.57 12.39
C SER A 225 -15.39 -12.36 12.92
N THR A 226 -14.38 -12.32 12.04
CA THR A 226 -13.00 -11.99 12.42
C THR A 226 -12.87 -10.57 12.97
N TYR A 227 -13.82 -9.66 12.72
CA TYR A 227 -13.86 -8.36 13.38
C TYR A 227 -14.06 -8.44 14.90
N VAL A 228 -14.51 -9.58 15.43
CA VAL A 228 -14.55 -9.84 16.90
C VAL A 228 -13.16 -9.76 17.52
N TYR A 229 -12.09 -9.97 16.73
CA TYR A 229 -10.72 -9.72 17.18
C TYR A 229 -10.52 -8.32 17.74
N LEU A 230 -11.10 -7.29 17.10
CA LEU A 230 -10.87 -5.89 17.47
C LEU A 230 -11.29 -5.57 18.91
N PRO A 231 -12.56 -5.75 19.33
CA PRO A 231 -12.97 -5.45 20.69
C PRO A 231 -12.30 -6.36 21.73
N VAL A 232 -12.06 -7.65 21.39
CA VAL A 232 -11.37 -8.59 22.27
C VAL A 232 -9.95 -8.12 22.56
N ARG A 233 -9.27 -7.61 21.54
CA ARG A 233 -7.89 -7.16 21.69
C ARG A 233 -7.79 -5.79 22.33
N ALA A 234 -8.64 -4.86 21.94
CA ALA A 234 -8.72 -3.54 22.56
C ALA A 234 -8.96 -3.62 24.08
N ALA A 235 -9.75 -4.59 24.54
CA ALA A 235 -10.00 -4.83 25.96
C ALA A 235 -8.77 -5.31 26.77
N THR A 236 -7.65 -5.63 26.10
CA THR A 236 -6.38 -5.97 26.77
C THR A 236 -5.41 -4.79 26.87
N GLU A 237 -5.86 -3.58 26.51
CA GLU A 237 -5.07 -2.34 26.52
C GLU A 237 -3.72 -2.50 25.80
N PRO A 238 -3.75 -2.91 24.51
CA PRO A 238 -2.53 -3.14 23.76
C PRO A 238 -1.72 -1.85 23.55
N PRO A 239 -0.37 -1.92 23.42
CA PRO A 239 0.46 -0.76 23.13
C PRO A 239 -0.02 0.07 21.93
N LEU A 240 -0.48 -0.60 20.87
CA LEU A 240 -1.10 0.03 19.71
C LEU A 240 -2.62 -0.24 19.73
N ASN A 241 -3.43 0.77 20.04
CA ASN A 241 -4.88 0.65 20.12
C ASN A 241 -5.62 1.77 19.37
N LEU A 242 -5.39 1.89 18.05
CA LEU A 242 -5.88 3.03 17.28
C LEU A 242 -7.42 3.06 17.17
N GLY A 243 -8.01 4.07 17.81
CA GLY A 243 -9.45 4.29 17.88
C GLY A 243 -10.18 3.48 18.97
N ASP A 244 -9.45 2.66 19.72
CA ASP A 244 -9.92 1.83 20.83
C ASP A 244 -11.32 1.19 20.62
N PRO A 245 -11.43 0.12 19.82
CA PRO A 245 -12.70 -0.51 19.51
C PRO A 245 -13.31 -1.34 20.67
N SER A 246 -13.00 -1.02 21.94
CA SER A 246 -13.51 -1.69 23.15
C SER A 246 -15.01 -1.53 23.39
N SER A 247 -15.64 -0.51 22.80
CA SER A 247 -17.09 -0.27 22.87
C SER A 247 -17.76 -0.34 21.51
N ALA A 248 -19.07 -0.60 21.44
CA ALA A 248 -19.81 -0.72 20.17
C ALA A 248 -19.70 0.55 19.29
N GLY A 249 -19.68 1.74 19.90
CA GLY A 249 -19.55 3.01 19.19
C GLY A 249 -18.16 3.19 18.58
N ARG A 250 -17.10 2.91 19.37
CA ARG A 250 -15.71 2.97 18.88
C ARG A 250 -15.39 1.86 17.88
N LEU A 251 -15.93 0.66 18.07
CA LEU A 251 -15.84 -0.43 17.09
C LEU A 251 -16.44 0.00 15.75
N PHE A 252 -17.62 0.62 15.75
CA PHE A 252 -18.21 1.14 14.52
C PHE A 252 -17.34 2.25 13.91
N TRP A 253 -16.77 3.15 14.72
CA TRP A 253 -15.84 4.19 14.26
C TRP A 253 -14.64 3.61 13.52
N VAL A 254 -13.99 2.58 14.09
CA VAL A 254 -12.86 1.87 13.48
C VAL A 254 -13.30 1.11 12.23
N VAL A 255 -14.28 0.21 12.32
CA VAL A 255 -14.66 -0.68 11.20
C VAL A 255 -15.20 0.10 10.00
N SER A 256 -15.92 1.20 10.22
CA SER A 256 -16.40 2.07 9.14
C SER A 256 -15.31 2.96 8.55
N ALA A 257 -14.11 2.97 9.14
CA ALA A 257 -13.03 3.89 8.83
C ALA A 257 -13.50 5.35 8.78
N LYS A 258 -14.23 5.76 9.82
CA LYS A 258 -14.90 7.07 9.88
C LYS A 258 -13.94 8.24 9.71
N VAL A 259 -12.68 8.07 10.14
CA VAL A 259 -11.61 9.06 9.96
C VAL A 259 -11.41 9.46 8.48
N TYR A 260 -11.52 8.52 7.54
CA TYR A 260 -11.32 8.80 6.11
C TYR A 260 -12.58 9.29 5.40
N GLN A 261 -13.75 9.22 6.04
CA GLN A 261 -15.00 9.73 5.46
C GLN A 261 -15.11 11.25 5.58
N GLN A 262 -14.42 11.82 6.57
CA GLN A 262 -14.37 13.24 6.81
C GLN A 262 -13.14 13.79 6.09
N ASN A 263 -13.22 13.97 4.77
CA ASN A 263 -12.23 14.72 4.00
C ASN A 263 -12.16 16.17 4.51
N LYS A 264 -11.45 16.39 5.61
CA LYS A 264 -11.14 17.69 6.22
C LYS A 264 -9.65 17.98 6.26
N LEU A 265 -8.80 17.09 5.74
CA LEU A 265 -7.36 17.32 5.59
C LEU A 265 -7.10 18.06 4.26
N GLY A 266 -7.31 19.37 4.29
CA GLY A 266 -6.55 20.40 3.55
C GLY A 266 -6.63 20.48 2.02
N ASP A 267 -6.57 19.37 1.29
CA ASP A 267 -6.43 19.42 -0.16
C ASP A 267 -7.79 19.46 -0.86
N ALA A 268 -7.94 20.40 -1.80
CA ALA A 268 -9.05 20.35 -2.74
C ALA A 268 -9.04 18.97 -3.43
N PRO A 269 -10.19 18.28 -3.50
CA PRO A 269 -10.23 16.95 -4.10
C PRO A 269 -9.75 17.04 -5.55
N GLN A 270 -8.75 16.21 -5.89
CA GLN A 270 -8.19 16.14 -7.24
C GLN A 270 -9.32 16.01 -8.27
N PRO A 271 -9.33 16.83 -9.34
CA PRO A 271 -10.31 16.72 -10.41
C PRO A 271 -10.43 15.28 -10.93
N LEU A 272 -11.64 14.85 -11.30
CA LEU A 272 -11.88 13.46 -11.72
C LEU A 272 -11.04 13.07 -12.94
N ASP A 273 -10.83 13.99 -13.87
CA ASP A 273 -10.00 13.76 -15.06
C ASP A 273 -8.51 13.59 -14.72
N GLU A 274 -8.00 14.28 -13.70
CA GLU A 274 -6.65 14.06 -13.17
C GLU A 274 -6.53 12.69 -12.53
N ARG A 275 -7.49 12.32 -11.66
CA ARG A 275 -7.52 11.00 -11.03
C ARG A 275 -7.62 9.86 -12.04
N LEU A 276 -8.41 10.02 -13.10
CA LEU A 276 -8.50 9.04 -14.19
C LEU A 276 -7.19 8.96 -15.00
N ARG A 277 -6.51 10.09 -15.23
CA ARG A 277 -5.18 10.10 -15.84
C ARG A 277 -4.15 9.40 -14.96
N ASP A 278 -4.22 9.57 -13.65
CA ASP A 278 -3.36 8.88 -12.70
C ASP A 278 -3.60 7.36 -12.69
N VAL A 279 -4.86 6.93 -12.74
CA VAL A 279 -5.21 5.50 -12.91
C VAL A 279 -4.60 4.95 -14.20
N LEU A 280 -4.68 5.68 -15.32
CA LEU A 280 -4.05 5.27 -16.57
C LEU A 280 -2.52 5.21 -16.44
N ARG A 281 -1.91 6.17 -15.73
CA ARG A 281 -0.47 6.16 -15.45
C ARG A 281 -0.08 4.89 -14.70
N VAL A 282 -0.81 4.54 -13.63
CA VAL A 282 -0.57 3.33 -12.85
C VAL A 282 -0.70 2.06 -13.71
N VAL A 283 -1.67 2.00 -14.63
CA VAL A 283 -1.76 0.89 -15.60
C VAL A 283 -0.51 0.82 -16.48
N GLY A 284 -0.06 1.97 -17.01
CA GLY A 284 1.14 2.06 -17.82
C GLY A 284 2.41 1.66 -17.06
N GLU A 285 2.59 2.14 -15.84
CA GLU A 285 3.73 1.83 -14.97
C GLU A 285 3.76 0.37 -14.51
N SER A 286 2.58 -0.24 -14.33
CA SER A 286 2.45 -1.63 -13.92
C SER A 286 3.01 -2.60 -14.96
N PHE A 287 2.77 -2.33 -16.25
CA PHE A 287 3.15 -3.23 -17.35
C PHE A 287 4.34 -2.72 -18.19
N GLY A 288 4.60 -1.42 -18.21
CA GLY A 288 5.70 -0.81 -18.95
C GLY A 288 7.06 -1.01 -18.27
N GLY A 289 8.12 -1.07 -19.08
CA GLY A 289 9.50 -1.22 -18.60
C GLY A 289 10.25 0.10 -18.43
N ALA A 290 9.95 1.12 -19.25
CA ALA A 290 10.60 2.43 -19.22
C ALA A 290 9.65 3.47 -18.63
N VAL A 291 9.47 3.44 -17.31
CA VAL A 291 8.48 4.27 -16.61
C VAL A 291 8.84 5.76 -16.57
N ASP A 292 10.12 6.08 -16.74
CA ASP A 292 10.60 7.47 -16.80
C ASP A 292 10.27 8.16 -18.14
N ASP A 293 9.81 7.40 -19.14
CA ASP A 293 9.32 7.93 -20.42
C ASP A 293 7.78 8.02 -20.39
N PRO A 294 7.19 9.21 -20.27
CA PRO A 294 5.74 9.39 -20.26
C PRO A 294 5.05 8.85 -21.52
N MET A 295 5.73 8.85 -22.67
CA MET A 295 5.20 8.30 -23.91
C MET A 295 5.12 6.77 -23.83
N ASN A 296 6.12 6.11 -23.23
CA ASN A 296 6.11 4.67 -22.98
C ASN A 296 4.97 4.29 -22.03
N VAL A 297 4.83 5.01 -20.92
CA VAL A 297 3.76 4.80 -19.94
C VAL A 297 2.39 4.94 -20.61
N ALA A 298 2.18 6.00 -21.40
CA ALA A 298 0.94 6.20 -22.14
C ALA A 298 0.69 5.08 -23.15
N LEU A 299 1.70 4.66 -23.92
CA LEU A 299 1.60 3.58 -24.91
C LEU A 299 1.15 2.27 -24.25
N TRP A 300 1.73 1.89 -23.12
CA TRP A 300 1.33 0.70 -22.38
C TRP A 300 -0.08 0.83 -21.80
N ALA A 301 -0.41 1.98 -21.22
CA ALA A 301 -1.74 2.23 -20.67
C ALA A 301 -2.84 2.09 -21.73
N PHE A 302 -2.71 2.82 -22.84
CA PHE A 302 -3.69 2.78 -23.93
C PHE A 302 -3.66 1.46 -24.70
N GLY A 303 -2.50 0.84 -24.87
CA GLY A 303 -2.35 -0.45 -25.53
C GLY A 303 -3.05 -1.58 -24.78
N VAL A 304 -2.78 -1.71 -23.47
CA VAL A 304 -3.42 -2.72 -22.61
C VAL A 304 -4.93 -2.48 -22.53
N LEU A 305 -5.35 -1.23 -22.34
CA LEU A 305 -6.77 -0.88 -22.30
C LEU A 305 -7.46 -1.17 -23.63
N GLY A 306 -6.86 -0.81 -24.76
CA GLY A 306 -7.39 -1.07 -26.10
C GLY A 306 -7.57 -2.57 -26.37
N VAL A 307 -6.55 -3.37 -26.05
CA VAL A 307 -6.62 -4.85 -26.17
C VAL A 307 -7.70 -5.42 -25.24
N ALA A 308 -7.82 -4.92 -24.01
CA ALA A 308 -8.86 -5.34 -23.07
C ALA A 308 -10.27 -4.98 -23.56
N LEU A 309 -10.49 -3.80 -24.15
CA LEU A 309 -11.78 -3.39 -24.72
C LEU A 309 -12.19 -4.28 -25.89
N VAL A 310 -11.27 -4.57 -26.81
CA VAL A 310 -11.53 -5.48 -27.94
C VAL A 310 -11.76 -6.91 -27.43
N GLY A 311 -11.04 -7.34 -26.40
CA GLY A 311 -11.26 -8.61 -25.71
C GLY A 311 -12.62 -8.70 -25.03
N ALA A 312 -13.06 -7.66 -24.33
CA ALA A 312 -14.39 -7.57 -23.75
C ALA A 312 -15.46 -7.73 -24.84
N TYR A 313 -15.33 -7.00 -25.94
CA TYR A 313 -16.22 -7.13 -27.08
C TYR A 313 -16.25 -8.57 -27.63
N ALA A 314 -15.08 -9.19 -27.85
CA ALA A 314 -14.97 -10.55 -28.37
C ALA A 314 -15.62 -11.59 -27.45
N LEU A 315 -15.40 -11.48 -26.13
CA LEU A 315 -15.98 -12.38 -25.14
C LEU A 315 -17.50 -12.19 -25.00
N LEU A 316 -18.00 -10.94 -24.99
CA LEU A 316 -19.43 -10.63 -24.93
C LEU A 316 -20.22 -11.14 -26.16
N ARG A 317 -19.55 -11.23 -27.31
CA ARG A 317 -20.08 -11.81 -28.55
C ARG A 317 -19.99 -13.34 -28.60
N THR A 318 -19.25 -13.96 -27.69
CA THR A 318 -19.08 -15.41 -27.65
C THR A 318 -20.09 -16.00 -26.66
N ALA A 319 -21.06 -16.79 -27.17
CA ALA A 319 -22.21 -17.26 -26.39
C ALA A 319 -21.81 -17.97 -25.08
N GLY A 320 -20.76 -18.81 -25.10
CA GLY A 320 -20.25 -19.52 -23.93
C GLY A 320 -19.48 -18.66 -22.92
N ALA A 321 -19.05 -17.45 -23.30
CA ALA A 321 -18.16 -16.61 -22.49
C ALA A 321 -18.79 -15.30 -21.99
N ARG A 322 -19.97 -14.91 -22.51
CA ARG A 322 -20.61 -13.61 -22.20
C ARG A 322 -20.71 -13.30 -20.70
N ARG A 323 -21.01 -14.30 -19.88
CA ARG A 323 -21.20 -14.10 -18.43
C ARG A 323 -19.90 -13.92 -17.68
N ILE A 324 -18.87 -14.65 -18.09
CA ILE A 324 -17.50 -14.46 -17.60
C ILE A 324 -16.96 -13.11 -18.07
N ALA A 325 -17.29 -12.69 -19.30
CA ALA A 325 -16.96 -11.36 -19.80
C ALA A 325 -17.54 -10.26 -18.91
N PHE A 326 -18.80 -10.39 -18.48
CA PHE A 326 -19.42 -9.43 -17.55
C PHE A 326 -18.65 -9.34 -16.23
N VAL A 327 -18.22 -10.47 -15.66
CA VAL A 327 -17.43 -10.50 -14.41
C VAL A 327 -16.12 -9.71 -14.60
N TRP A 328 -15.35 -9.99 -15.66
CA TRP A 328 -14.11 -9.28 -15.93
C TRP A 328 -14.32 -7.78 -16.21
N VAL A 329 -15.34 -7.43 -17.01
CA VAL A 329 -15.69 -6.02 -17.28
C VAL A 329 -16.09 -5.29 -16.00
N ALA A 330 -16.88 -5.91 -15.12
CA ALA A 330 -17.25 -5.31 -13.85
C ALA A 330 -16.02 -5.02 -12.96
N LEU A 331 -15.04 -5.92 -12.93
CA LEU A 331 -13.80 -5.69 -12.19
C LEU A 331 -13.00 -4.51 -12.76
N VAL A 332 -12.92 -4.38 -14.09
CA VAL A 332 -12.30 -3.19 -14.71
C VAL A 332 -13.08 -1.93 -14.36
N LEU A 333 -14.40 -1.93 -14.49
CA LEU A 333 -15.20 -0.74 -14.25
C LEU A 333 -15.19 -0.30 -12.78
N PHE A 334 -15.28 -1.22 -11.83
CA PHE A 334 -15.45 -0.86 -10.41
C PHE A 334 -14.15 -0.95 -9.60
N VAL A 335 -13.30 -1.96 -9.83
CA VAL A 335 -12.07 -2.12 -9.05
C VAL A 335 -10.94 -1.27 -9.61
N LEU A 336 -10.69 -1.33 -10.93
CA LEU A 336 -9.59 -0.55 -11.53
C LEU A 336 -9.82 0.96 -11.44
N THR A 337 -11.04 1.42 -11.70
CA THR A 337 -11.37 2.86 -11.64
C THR A 337 -11.84 3.33 -10.27
N GLY A 338 -12.11 2.40 -9.34
CA GLY A 338 -12.59 2.68 -7.98
C GLY A 338 -11.81 3.77 -7.24
N PRO A 339 -10.45 3.73 -7.22
CA PRO A 339 -9.64 4.79 -6.62
C PRO A 339 -9.98 6.18 -7.16
N ALA A 340 -10.15 6.32 -8.48
CA ALA A 340 -10.47 7.61 -9.09
C ALA A 340 -11.85 8.17 -8.69
N TRP A 341 -12.79 7.31 -8.26
CA TRP A 341 -14.08 7.77 -7.76
C TRP A 341 -14.05 8.18 -6.28
N LEU A 342 -13.20 7.52 -5.49
CA LEU A 342 -13.34 7.53 -4.03
C LEU A 342 -12.22 8.29 -3.31
N MET A 343 -11.05 8.47 -3.92
CA MET A 343 -9.89 9.07 -3.25
C MET A 343 -8.95 9.77 -4.25
N SER A 344 -7.92 10.44 -3.71
CA SER A 344 -6.79 10.96 -4.48
C SER A 344 -5.89 9.81 -4.94
N VAL A 345 -5.40 9.90 -6.17
CA VAL A 345 -4.62 8.82 -6.81
C VAL A 345 -3.15 9.22 -6.93
N LYS A 346 -2.87 10.48 -7.28
CA LYS A 346 -1.52 11.02 -7.34
C LYS A 346 -0.79 10.86 -6.00
N ASN A 347 0.46 10.40 -6.06
CA ASN A 347 1.35 10.20 -4.91
C ASN A 347 0.79 9.26 -3.83
N ASN A 348 -0.18 8.42 -4.17
CA ASN A 348 -0.71 7.42 -3.24
C ASN A 348 -0.21 6.02 -3.64
N PRO A 349 0.83 5.49 -2.96
CA PRO A 349 1.41 4.19 -3.28
C PRO A 349 0.45 3.00 -3.08
N ASP A 350 -0.56 3.15 -2.24
CA ASP A 350 -1.58 2.11 -1.97
C ASP A 350 -2.50 1.84 -3.16
N VAL A 351 -2.56 2.79 -4.10
CA VAL A 351 -3.33 2.64 -5.34
C VAL A 351 -2.90 1.39 -6.10
N LEU A 352 -1.61 1.03 -6.06
CA LEU A 352 -1.11 -0.22 -6.64
C LEU A 352 -1.84 -1.44 -6.04
N GLY A 353 -2.02 -1.45 -4.72
CA GLY A 353 -2.75 -2.48 -3.98
C GLY A 353 -4.24 -2.50 -4.30
N TYR A 354 -4.89 -1.34 -4.35
CA TYR A 354 -6.32 -1.22 -4.69
C TYR A 354 -6.62 -1.75 -6.10
N MET A 355 -5.70 -1.55 -7.04
CA MET A 355 -5.90 -1.85 -8.46
C MET A 355 -5.46 -3.27 -8.85
N MET A 356 -4.79 -4.04 -7.98
CA MET A 356 -4.23 -5.38 -8.30
C MET A 356 -5.20 -6.27 -9.08
N VAL A 357 -6.43 -6.41 -8.58
CA VAL A 357 -7.45 -7.28 -9.18
C VAL A 357 -8.05 -6.67 -10.46
N GLY A 358 -8.14 -5.34 -10.54
CA GLY A 358 -8.56 -4.64 -11.75
C GLY A 358 -7.55 -4.79 -12.90
N LEU A 359 -6.25 -4.72 -12.57
CA LEU A 359 -5.15 -4.98 -13.52
C LEU A 359 -5.20 -6.43 -14.03
N ALA A 360 -5.47 -7.39 -13.13
CA ALA A 360 -5.66 -8.78 -13.51
C ALA A 360 -6.82 -8.96 -14.50
N ALA A 361 -7.92 -8.22 -14.32
CA ALA A 361 -9.08 -8.27 -15.20
C ALA A 361 -8.78 -7.71 -16.61
N LEU A 362 -7.97 -6.66 -16.73
CA LEU A 362 -7.52 -6.14 -18.04
C LEU A 362 -6.80 -7.23 -18.84
N ILE A 363 -5.85 -7.92 -18.22
CA ILE A 363 -5.07 -8.97 -18.87
C ILE A 363 -5.94 -10.20 -19.17
N ALA A 364 -6.88 -10.55 -18.30
CA ALA A 364 -7.84 -11.62 -18.57
C ALA A 364 -8.72 -11.34 -19.80
N LEU A 365 -9.19 -10.09 -19.97
CA LEU A 365 -9.94 -9.66 -21.16
C LEU A 365 -9.08 -9.73 -22.43
N GLY A 366 -7.85 -9.22 -22.38
CA GLY A 366 -6.92 -9.30 -23.50
C GLY A 366 -6.56 -10.73 -23.89
N THR A 367 -6.38 -11.60 -22.90
CA THR A 367 -6.19 -13.04 -23.13
C THR A 367 -7.42 -13.69 -23.74
N GLY A 368 -8.61 -13.24 -23.34
CA GLY A 368 -9.88 -13.62 -23.95
C GLY A 368 -9.96 -13.29 -25.45
N LEU A 369 -9.42 -12.15 -25.88
CA LEU A 369 -9.29 -11.81 -27.31
C LEU A 369 -8.43 -12.86 -28.03
N LEU A 370 -7.23 -13.10 -27.53
CA LEU A 370 -6.27 -14.02 -28.15
C LEU A 370 -6.84 -15.44 -28.22
N ALA A 371 -7.44 -15.92 -27.13
CA ALA A 371 -8.11 -17.22 -27.08
C ALA A 371 -9.27 -17.30 -28.08
N THR A 372 -10.06 -16.23 -28.22
CA THR A 372 -11.17 -16.18 -29.18
C THR A 372 -10.68 -16.24 -30.64
N VAL A 373 -9.54 -15.61 -30.96
CA VAL A 373 -8.90 -15.72 -32.28
C VAL A 373 -8.41 -17.15 -32.50
N LEU A 374 -7.65 -17.71 -31.55
CA LEU A 374 -7.09 -19.06 -31.67
C LEU A 374 -8.17 -20.15 -31.73
N ALA A 375 -9.31 -19.95 -31.06
CA ALA A 375 -10.45 -20.85 -31.16
C ALA A 375 -11.00 -20.94 -32.59
N ARG A 376 -10.99 -19.83 -33.34
CA ARG A 376 -11.53 -19.76 -34.71
C ARG A 376 -10.55 -20.21 -35.79
N VAL A 377 -9.29 -19.79 -35.71
CA VAL A 377 -8.31 -19.99 -36.80
C VAL A 377 -7.13 -20.88 -36.42
N GLY A 378 -6.88 -21.05 -35.12
CA GLY A 378 -5.70 -21.75 -34.59
C GLY A 378 -5.84 -23.27 -34.45
N GLN A 379 -7.05 -23.81 -34.65
CA GLN A 379 -7.34 -25.24 -34.54
C GLN A 379 -7.80 -25.80 -35.89
N ARG A 380 -7.49 -27.07 -36.15
CA ARG A 380 -8.06 -27.85 -37.26
C ARG A 380 -9.50 -28.27 -36.93
N PRO A 381 -10.30 -28.75 -37.91
CA PRO A 381 -11.68 -29.19 -37.67
C PRO A 381 -11.82 -30.30 -36.61
N ASP A 382 -10.79 -31.13 -36.45
CA ASP A 382 -10.68 -32.18 -35.42
C ASP A 382 -10.24 -31.64 -34.03
N GLY A 383 -10.13 -30.32 -33.89
CA GLY A 383 -9.68 -29.64 -32.69
C GLY A 383 -8.17 -29.76 -32.41
N THR A 384 -7.37 -30.28 -33.34
CA THR A 384 -5.91 -30.32 -33.16
C THR A 384 -5.29 -28.92 -33.35
N PRO A 385 -4.39 -28.46 -32.46
CA PRO A 385 -3.75 -27.16 -32.62
C PRO A 385 -2.84 -27.11 -33.85
N LYS A 386 -2.94 -26.05 -34.65
CA LYS A 386 -1.96 -25.77 -35.71
C LYS A 386 -0.64 -25.31 -35.08
N LEU A 387 0.50 -25.63 -35.68
CA LEU A 387 1.81 -25.22 -35.17
C LEU A 387 1.91 -23.69 -34.91
N PRO A 388 1.48 -22.79 -35.81
CA PRO A 388 1.49 -21.35 -35.54
C PRO A 388 0.68 -20.95 -34.29
N ALA A 389 -0.43 -21.63 -34.00
CA ALA A 389 -1.24 -21.35 -32.82
C ALA A 389 -0.49 -21.74 -31.52
N VAL A 390 0.22 -22.86 -31.54
CA VAL A 390 1.06 -23.28 -30.42
C VAL A 390 2.21 -22.29 -30.20
N LEU A 391 2.86 -21.84 -31.28
CA LEU A 391 3.92 -20.83 -31.19
C LEU A 391 3.38 -19.52 -30.60
N VAL A 392 2.21 -19.04 -31.03
CA VAL A 392 1.57 -17.85 -30.47
C VAL A 392 1.28 -18.01 -28.97
N ALA A 393 0.77 -19.18 -28.55
CA ALA A 393 0.51 -19.46 -27.14
C ALA A 393 1.80 -19.49 -26.30
N LEU A 394 2.89 -20.05 -26.86
CA LEU A 394 4.21 -20.05 -26.21
C LEU A 394 4.83 -18.66 -26.16
N VAL A 395 4.67 -17.84 -27.21
CA VAL A 395 5.10 -16.44 -27.21
C VAL A 395 4.35 -15.65 -26.15
N ALA A 396 3.04 -15.84 -26.01
CA ALA A 396 2.28 -15.20 -24.93
C ALA A 396 2.79 -15.60 -23.53
N ALA A 397 3.15 -16.88 -23.33
CA ALA A 397 3.81 -17.34 -22.11
C ALA A 397 5.17 -16.67 -21.88
N GLY A 398 6.00 -16.60 -22.92
CA GLY A 398 7.31 -15.95 -22.90
C GLY A 398 7.24 -14.45 -22.62
N LEU A 399 6.25 -13.74 -23.19
CA LEU A 399 6.02 -12.32 -22.91
C LEU A 399 5.62 -12.09 -21.45
N GLY A 400 4.79 -12.96 -20.88
CA GLY A 400 4.47 -12.91 -19.45
C GLY A 400 5.71 -13.04 -18.57
N LEU A 401 6.61 -13.98 -18.90
CA LEU A 401 7.90 -14.12 -18.20
C LEU A 401 8.86 -12.95 -18.45
N ALA A 402 8.78 -12.27 -19.60
CA ALA A 402 9.65 -11.15 -19.92
C ALA A 402 9.47 -9.97 -18.96
N HIS A 403 8.33 -9.86 -18.26
CA HIS A 403 8.12 -8.89 -17.18
C HIS A 403 8.99 -9.14 -15.94
N LEU A 404 9.60 -10.32 -15.80
CA LEU A 404 10.42 -10.67 -14.64
C LEU A 404 11.56 -9.66 -14.42
N SER A 405 12.34 -9.37 -15.48
CA SER A 405 13.52 -8.51 -15.40
C SER A 405 13.19 -7.03 -15.10
N PRO A 406 12.33 -6.34 -15.89
CA PRO A 406 12.05 -4.91 -15.67
C PRO A 406 11.23 -4.61 -14.42
N SER A 407 10.43 -5.57 -13.93
CA SER A 407 9.71 -5.40 -12.65
C SER A 407 10.60 -5.71 -11.46
N ALA A 408 11.49 -6.70 -11.54
CA ALA A 408 12.40 -7.03 -10.44
C ALA A 408 13.28 -5.85 -10.04
N SER A 409 13.82 -5.10 -10.99
CA SER A 409 14.68 -3.94 -10.69
C SER A 409 13.93 -2.82 -9.94
N ARG A 410 12.63 -2.65 -10.20
CA ARG A 410 11.79 -1.60 -9.60
C ARG A 410 11.11 -2.03 -8.30
N SER A 411 10.78 -3.31 -8.19
CA SER A 411 10.02 -3.84 -7.06
C SER A 411 10.90 -4.55 -6.03
N SER A 412 12.19 -4.73 -6.28
CA SER A 412 13.06 -5.44 -5.34
C SER A 412 13.43 -4.59 -4.14
N LEU A 413 13.13 -5.11 -2.95
CA LEU A 413 13.50 -4.53 -1.66
C LEU A 413 14.59 -5.35 -0.93
N SER A 414 15.16 -6.37 -1.59
CA SER A 414 16.22 -7.22 -1.01
C SER A 414 17.48 -6.46 -0.52
N ARG A 415 17.70 -5.25 -1.02
CA ARG A 415 18.81 -4.36 -0.63
C ARG A 415 18.34 -3.07 0.05
N PHE A 416 17.05 -2.96 0.31
CA PHE A 416 16.48 -1.79 0.98
C PHE A 416 16.86 -1.82 2.47
N HIS A 417 17.37 -0.70 2.97
CA HIS A 417 17.80 -0.52 4.37
C HIS A 417 17.60 0.93 4.86
N ALA A 418 17.05 1.83 4.04
CA ALA A 418 16.99 3.25 4.34
C ALA A 418 16.24 3.55 5.64
N THR A 419 15.16 2.83 5.94
CA THR A 419 14.45 2.99 7.20
C THR A 419 15.29 2.63 8.42
N ASP A 420 16.19 1.64 8.34
CA ASP A 420 17.10 1.30 9.44
C ASP A 420 18.18 2.37 9.63
N ASP A 421 18.69 2.94 8.52
CA ASP A 421 19.64 4.06 8.57
C ASP A 421 19.02 5.31 9.21
N PHE A 422 17.73 5.57 8.92
CA PHE A 422 16.98 6.64 9.57
C PHE A 422 16.74 6.32 11.05
N ASP A 423 16.35 5.09 11.40
CA ASP A 423 16.07 4.69 12.78
C ASP A 423 17.31 4.76 13.68
N GLU A 424 18.50 4.55 13.14
CA GLU A 424 19.76 4.76 13.86
C GLU A 424 19.86 6.20 14.40
N GLU A 425 19.59 7.21 13.57
CA GLU A 425 19.68 8.62 13.97
C GLU A 425 18.38 9.15 14.60
N ARG A 426 17.22 8.56 14.29
CA ARG A 426 15.89 9.01 14.72
C ARG A 426 15.34 8.29 15.95
N ILE A 427 15.81 7.08 16.25
CA ILE A 427 15.28 6.28 17.35
C ILE A 427 16.41 5.89 18.29
N ARG A 428 17.40 5.13 17.79
CA ARG A 428 18.42 4.50 18.64
C ARG A 428 19.29 5.53 19.38
N ARG A 429 19.50 6.71 18.78
CA ARG A 429 20.33 7.81 19.33
C ARG A 429 19.59 8.87 20.14
N LEU A 430 18.31 8.69 20.44
CA LEU A 430 17.58 9.66 21.26
C LEU A 430 18.22 9.82 22.66
N PRO A 431 18.01 10.94 23.37
CA PRO A 431 18.37 11.05 24.78
C PRO A 431 17.53 10.10 25.66
N ASP A 432 18.07 9.64 26.78
CA ASP A 432 17.33 8.80 27.75
C ASP A 432 16.08 9.53 28.27
N ASP A 433 14.97 8.79 28.46
CA ASP A 433 13.68 9.32 28.95
C ASP A 433 13.16 10.51 28.13
N ALA A 434 13.47 10.55 26.83
CA ALA A 434 13.01 11.61 25.95
C ALA A 434 11.53 11.48 25.60
N VAL A 435 10.89 12.64 25.38
CA VAL A 435 9.58 12.74 24.73
C VAL A 435 9.80 13.13 23.26
N VAL A 436 9.18 12.39 22.34
CA VAL A 436 9.20 12.70 20.90
C VAL A 436 7.80 13.07 20.43
N VAL A 437 7.61 14.31 19.99
CA VAL A 437 6.39 14.79 19.34
C VAL A 437 6.53 14.57 17.83
N ALA A 438 5.91 13.51 17.32
CA ALA A 438 6.01 13.11 15.93
C ALA A 438 4.76 13.51 15.13
N HIS A 439 4.99 14.11 13.96
CA HIS A 439 3.96 14.62 13.08
C HIS A 439 3.69 13.71 11.87
N ARG A 440 4.66 12.90 11.46
CA ARG A 440 4.53 12.04 10.29
C ARG A 440 4.13 10.61 10.70
N PRO A 441 3.05 10.05 10.12
CA PRO A 441 2.66 8.66 10.36
C PRO A 441 3.80 7.67 10.17
N GLN A 442 4.61 7.84 9.12
CA GLN A 442 5.73 6.94 8.84
C GLN A 442 6.79 6.96 9.96
N THR A 443 7.09 8.12 10.55
CA THR A 443 7.99 8.21 11.72
C THR A 443 7.40 7.47 12.91
N ILE A 444 6.11 7.66 13.18
CA ILE A 444 5.40 7.01 14.28
C ILE A 444 5.40 5.47 14.10
N PHE A 445 5.12 5.00 12.90
CA PHE A 445 5.10 3.58 12.55
C PHE A 445 6.48 2.93 12.68
N ARG A 446 7.56 3.67 12.35
CA ARG A 446 8.93 3.21 12.61
C ARG A 446 9.22 3.05 14.10
N HIS A 447 8.86 4.03 14.93
CA HIS A 447 8.99 3.94 16.39
C HIS A 447 8.27 2.71 16.95
N TRP A 448 7.02 2.47 16.55
CA TRP A 448 6.30 1.28 16.99
C TRP A 448 6.93 -0.02 16.51
N SER A 449 7.39 -0.08 15.25
CA SER A 449 8.07 -1.26 14.73
C SER A 449 9.36 -1.55 15.48
N ALA A 450 10.22 -0.55 15.67
CA ALA A 450 11.50 -0.70 16.36
C ALA A 450 11.28 -1.14 17.81
N MET A 451 10.30 -0.57 18.51
CA MET A 451 9.94 -1.01 19.86
C MET A 451 9.40 -2.45 19.87
N ALA A 452 8.57 -2.83 18.90
CA ALA A 452 7.99 -4.16 18.82
C ALA A 452 9.01 -5.24 18.44
N ALA A 453 9.79 -5.00 17.40
CA ALA A 453 10.68 -5.98 16.80
C ALA A 453 12.02 -6.08 17.52
N GLU A 454 12.53 -4.96 18.04
CA GLU A 454 13.88 -4.86 18.59
C GLU A 454 13.92 -4.46 20.07
N HIS A 455 12.76 -4.12 20.67
CA HIS A 455 12.70 -3.46 21.99
C HIS A 455 13.56 -2.20 22.03
N ALA A 456 13.63 -1.47 20.91
CA ALA A 456 14.38 -0.23 20.82
C ALA A 456 13.68 0.86 21.65
N ARG A 457 14.46 1.50 22.53
CA ARG A 457 14.06 2.70 23.30
C ARG A 457 12.71 2.61 24.01
N PRO A 458 12.51 1.60 24.89
CA PRO A 458 11.27 1.47 25.66
C PRO A 458 11.08 2.62 26.67
N ASP A 459 12.15 3.39 26.93
CA ASP A 459 12.19 4.57 27.79
C ASP A 459 11.69 5.85 27.09
N VAL A 460 11.57 5.86 25.76
CA VAL A 460 11.11 7.04 25.02
C VAL A 460 9.57 7.09 24.98
N THR A 461 9.01 8.25 25.31
CA THR A 461 7.57 8.50 25.15
C THR A 461 7.30 9.15 23.80
N LEU A 462 6.55 8.47 22.93
CA LEU A 462 6.13 9.00 21.63
C LEU A 462 4.74 9.65 21.72
N VAL A 463 4.64 10.90 21.25
CA VAL A 463 3.37 11.63 21.06
C VAL A 463 3.01 11.65 19.57
N PRO A 464 2.07 10.81 19.11
CA PRO A 464 1.73 10.66 17.70
C PRO A 464 0.65 11.67 17.26
N MET A 465 1.07 12.88 16.88
CA MET A 465 0.18 14.02 16.61
C MET A 465 -1.00 13.71 15.66
N PRO A 466 -0.83 13.01 14.51
CA PRO A 466 -1.93 12.70 13.60
C PRO A 466 -3.03 11.80 14.19
N PHE A 467 -2.71 11.07 15.27
CA PHE A 467 -3.60 10.09 15.87
C PHE A 467 -4.26 10.58 17.17
N LEU A 468 -3.93 11.78 17.66
CA LEU A 468 -4.57 12.33 18.88
C LEU A 468 -6.08 12.55 18.72
N GLY A 469 -6.57 12.72 17.48
CA GLY A 469 -8.01 12.79 17.20
C GLY A 469 -8.73 11.44 17.24
N TYR A 470 -8.01 10.32 17.40
CA TYR A 470 -8.60 9.00 17.40
C TYR A 470 -9.13 8.69 18.81
N PRO A 471 -10.35 8.10 18.93
CA PRO A 471 -10.90 7.77 20.23
C PRO A 471 -9.94 6.93 21.08
N GLY A 472 -9.73 7.31 22.35
CA GLY A 472 -8.92 6.55 23.31
C GLY A 472 -7.41 6.83 23.26
N VAL A 473 -6.88 7.49 22.22
CA VAL A 473 -5.43 7.70 22.09
C VAL A 473 -4.91 8.69 23.13
N VAL A 474 -5.59 9.82 23.30
CA VAL A 474 -5.16 10.85 24.27
C VAL A 474 -5.28 10.34 25.71
N GLU A 475 -6.39 9.65 26.02
CA GLU A 475 -6.59 9.07 27.34
C GLU A 475 -5.49 8.07 27.69
N ALA A 476 -5.18 7.14 26.77
CA ALA A 476 -4.12 6.15 26.98
C ALA A 476 -2.73 6.79 27.14
N LEU A 477 -2.42 7.86 26.39
CA LEU A 477 -1.15 8.59 26.52
C LEU A 477 -1.04 9.29 27.87
N ALA A 478 -2.10 9.99 28.30
CA ALA A 478 -2.11 10.70 29.58
C ALA A 478 -2.08 9.74 30.79
N GLU A 479 -2.66 8.55 30.66
CA GLU A 479 -2.58 7.50 31.69
C GLU A 479 -1.19 6.87 31.76
N ARG A 480 -0.56 6.61 30.61
CA ARG A 480 0.80 6.04 30.54
C ARG A 480 1.85 7.04 31.01
N ASP A 481 1.65 8.32 30.71
CA ASP A 481 2.61 9.38 30.98
C ASP A 481 1.91 10.67 31.45
N PRO A 482 1.70 10.82 32.77
CA PRO A 482 0.97 11.95 33.35
C PRO A 482 1.63 13.32 33.11
N ASP A 483 2.94 13.36 32.81
CA ASP A 483 3.63 14.62 32.52
C ASP A 483 3.16 15.25 31.21
N LEU A 484 2.56 14.47 30.31
CA LEU A 484 1.98 14.96 29.06
C LEU A 484 0.63 15.67 29.22
N ALA A 485 -0.01 15.59 30.40
CA ALA A 485 -1.39 16.02 30.58
C ALA A 485 -1.61 17.50 30.22
N GLU A 486 -0.66 18.38 30.54
CA GLU A 486 -0.73 19.81 30.22
C GLU A 486 -0.66 20.06 28.70
N LEU A 487 0.33 19.44 28.03
CA LEU A 487 0.52 19.52 26.59
C LEU A 487 -0.66 18.96 25.80
N LEU A 488 -1.15 17.77 26.17
CA LEU A 488 -2.28 17.13 25.51
C LEU A 488 -3.57 17.95 25.68
N ARG A 489 -3.81 18.50 26.88
CA ARG A 489 -4.96 19.36 27.14
C ARG A 489 -4.88 20.66 26.35
N GLY A 490 -3.71 21.30 26.31
CA GLY A 490 -3.49 22.53 25.53
C GLY A 490 -3.78 22.31 24.05
N TYR A 491 -3.22 21.25 23.48
CA TYR A 491 -3.44 20.89 22.07
C TYR A 491 -4.91 20.58 21.76
N LEU A 492 -5.62 19.86 22.63
CA LEU A 492 -7.05 19.56 22.42
C LEU A 492 -7.96 20.78 22.48
N LEU A 493 -7.57 21.84 23.21
CA LEU A 493 -8.35 23.06 23.36
C LEU A 493 -8.12 24.04 22.20
N GLU A 494 -6.86 24.27 21.83
CA GLU A 494 -6.49 25.28 20.82
C GLU A 494 -6.32 24.68 19.42
N GLY A 495 -6.11 23.36 19.31
CA GLY A 495 -5.82 22.67 18.04
C GLY A 495 -4.36 22.76 17.59
N GLU A 496 -3.50 23.39 18.38
CA GLU A 496 -2.10 23.71 18.04
C GLU A 496 -1.19 23.52 19.26
N LEU A 497 0.11 23.28 19.03
CA LEU A 497 1.10 23.20 20.10
C LEU A 497 1.36 24.59 20.68
N ARG A 498 1.56 24.68 22.01
CA ARG A 498 1.77 25.96 22.71
C ARG A 498 3.13 25.99 23.37
N GLN A 499 3.80 27.12 23.27
CA GLN A 499 5.12 27.34 23.87
C GLN A 499 5.15 27.05 25.38
N PRO A 500 4.21 27.53 26.23
CA PRO A 500 4.28 27.28 27.67
C PRO A 500 4.22 25.80 28.02
N ASP A 501 3.43 25.02 27.27
CA ASP A 501 3.25 23.59 27.52
C ASP A 501 4.52 22.81 27.14
N LEU A 502 5.13 23.18 26.01
CA LEU A 502 6.38 22.57 25.54
C LEU A 502 7.52 22.87 26.52
N GLN A 503 7.70 24.14 26.93
CA GLN A 503 8.78 24.53 27.83
C GLN A 503 8.60 23.96 29.25
N SER A 504 7.36 23.87 29.75
CA SER A 504 7.02 23.22 31.04
C SER A 504 7.44 21.74 31.06
N LEU A 505 7.29 21.05 29.93
CA LEU A 505 7.69 19.64 29.79
C LEU A 505 9.20 19.50 29.56
N ALA A 506 9.78 20.34 28.69
CA ALA A 506 11.22 20.36 28.38
C ALA A 506 12.08 20.63 29.62
N ALA A 507 11.58 21.42 30.58
CA ALA A 507 12.26 21.66 31.86
C ALA A 507 12.39 20.41 32.74
N ARG A 508 11.65 19.33 32.45
CA ARG A 508 11.66 18.09 33.25
C ARG A 508 12.53 17.01 32.61
N ARG A 509 12.51 16.89 31.28
CA ARG A 509 13.26 15.88 30.51
C ARG A 509 13.33 16.28 29.03
N PRO A 510 14.25 15.69 28.25
CA PRO A 510 14.45 16.04 26.85
C PRO A 510 13.16 15.94 26.03
N LEU A 511 12.80 17.01 25.32
CA LEU A 511 11.61 17.09 24.49
C LEU A 511 12.01 17.40 23.05
N LEU A 512 11.82 16.43 22.16
CA LEU A 512 12.16 16.53 20.76
C LEU A 512 10.91 16.59 19.90
N VAL A 513 10.92 17.44 18.88
CA VAL A 513 9.81 17.64 17.96
C VAL A 513 10.24 17.34 16.54
N GLU A 514 9.45 16.53 15.84
CA GLU A 514 9.53 16.40 14.38
C GLU A 514 8.94 17.65 13.75
N LEU A 515 9.78 18.49 13.15
CA LEU A 515 9.29 19.66 12.45
C LEU A 515 8.39 19.27 11.26
N ASP A 516 7.29 19.99 11.15
CA ASP A 516 6.26 19.85 10.15
C ASP A 516 5.59 21.21 9.95
N VAL A 517 4.95 21.43 8.81
CA VAL A 517 4.21 22.67 8.51
C VAL A 517 3.06 22.95 9.50
N ARG A 518 2.64 21.94 10.27
CA ARG A 518 1.65 22.06 11.35
C ARG A 518 2.23 22.58 12.67
N VAL A 519 3.56 22.69 12.79
CA VAL A 519 4.20 23.31 13.96
C VAL A 519 4.16 24.83 13.76
N PRO A 520 3.54 25.60 14.67
CA PRO A 520 3.52 27.06 14.57
C PRO A 520 4.94 27.64 14.48
N VAL A 521 5.14 28.61 13.58
CA VAL A 521 6.45 29.22 13.31
C VAL A 521 6.97 29.95 14.55
N GLU A 522 6.08 30.46 15.38
CA GLU A 522 6.38 31.11 16.66
C GLU A 522 7.09 30.17 17.64
N LEU A 523 7.01 28.85 17.45
CA LEU A 523 7.72 27.89 18.28
C LEU A 523 9.16 27.66 17.83
N TYR A 524 9.55 28.09 16.62
CA TYR A 524 10.89 27.81 16.09
C TYR A 524 11.99 28.49 16.92
N GLU A 525 11.73 29.68 17.46
CA GLU A 525 12.65 30.38 18.39
C GLU A 525 12.81 29.67 19.75
N THR A 526 12.02 28.64 20.03
CA THR A 526 12.09 27.89 21.28
C THR A 526 12.87 26.59 21.15
N MET A 527 13.44 26.31 19.97
CA MET A 527 14.01 25.02 19.63
C MET A 527 15.40 25.13 19.03
N VAL A 528 16.16 24.03 19.10
CA VAL A 528 17.41 23.87 18.36
C VAL A 528 17.48 22.50 17.66
N PRO A 529 18.16 22.38 16.51
CA PRO A 529 18.37 21.09 15.85
C PRO A 529 19.07 20.07 16.77
N ALA A 530 18.47 18.89 16.93
CA ALA A 530 19.00 17.79 17.74
C ALA A 530 18.79 16.46 17.02
N GLY A 531 19.85 15.92 16.40
CA GLY A 531 19.74 14.75 15.55
C GLY A 531 18.91 15.04 14.28
N LEU A 532 17.89 14.21 14.03
CA LEU A 532 16.88 14.42 12.99
C LEU A 532 15.59 15.07 13.52
N TYR A 533 15.65 15.64 14.73
CA TYR A 533 14.56 16.35 15.39
C TYR A 533 15.02 17.74 15.83
N TYR A 534 14.13 18.44 16.53
CA TYR A 534 14.37 19.75 17.13
C TYR A 534 14.06 19.66 18.62
N GLU A 535 15.06 19.90 19.47
CA GLU A 535 14.93 19.88 20.91
C GLU A 535 14.39 21.22 21.40
N VAL A 536 13.37 21.18 22.26
CA VAL A 536 12.80 22.36 22.91
C VAL A 536 13.72 22.82 24.02
N VAL A 537 14.13 24.09 23.98
CA VAL A 537 14.91 24.75 25.03
C VAL A 537 13.96 25.38 26.04
N ASP A 538 14.11 25.02 27.31
CA ASP A 538 13.21 25.40 28.42
C ASP A 538 13.08 26.92 28.61
N ALA A 539 14.16 27.68 28.37
CA ALA A 539 14.20 29.15 28.44
C ALA A 539 14.11 29.86 27.08
N GLY A 540 13.90 29.10 25.98
CA GLY A 540 13.99 29.59 24.61
C GLY A 540 15.41 29.49 24.04
N ALA A 541 15.53 29.39 22.72
CA ALA A 541 16.81 29.23 22.06
C ALA A 541 17.45 30.60 21.79
N THR A 542 18.74 30.75 22.11
CA THR A 542 19.52 31.93 21.72
C THR A 542 20.13 31.74 20.33
N ASP A 543 20.53 32.83 19.68
CA ASP A 543 21.28 32.78 18.41
C ASP A 543 22.55 31.91 18.52
N THR A 544 23.17 31.87 19.71
CA THR A 544 24.36 31.05 19.96
C THR A 544 23.99 29.56 19.97
N ASP A 545 22.90 29.19 20.64
CA ASP A 545 22.44 27.80 20.69
C ASP A 545 22.09 27.29 19.27
N VAL A 546 21.45 28.11 18.45
CA VAL A 546 21.13 27.78 17.05
C VAL A 546 22.40 27.53 16.23
N ILE A 547 23.41 28.39 16.37
CA ILE A 547 24.69 28.26 15.65
C ILE A 547 25.45 27.02 16.12
N GLU A 548 25.52 26.78 17.43
CA GLU A 548 26.23 25.64 18.01
C GLU A 548 25.55 24.31 17.65
N ALA A 549 24.23 24.29 17.51
CA ALA A 549 23.46 23.11 17.10
C ALA A 549 23.55 22.78 15.59
N ALA A 550 23.84 23.78 14.74
CA ALA A 550 23.87 23.60 13.28
C ALA A 550 24.99 22.64 12.81
N GLU A 551 26.18 22.71 13.41
CA GLU A 551 27.31 21.84 13.01
C GLU A 551 27.06 20.36 13.38
N PRO A 552 26.65 19.99 14.61
CA PRO A 552 26.25 18.63 14.95
C PRO A 552 25.15 18.07 14.03
N HIS A 553 24.13 18.88 13.73
CA HIS A 553 23.05 18.48 12.83
C HIS A 553 23.55 18.20 11.40
N ALA A 554 24.43 19.06 10.85
CA ALA A 554 25.05 18.80 9.56
C ALA A 554 25.87 17.49 9.53
N LYS A 555 26.53 17.14 10.64
CA LYS A 555 27.24 15.85 10.79
C LYS A 555 26.28 14.67 10.81
N VAL A 556 25.10 14.79 11.42
CA VAL A 556 24.04 13.76 11.41
C VAL A 556 23.58 13.52 9.97
N LEU A 557 23.25 14.58 9.23
CA LEU A 557 22.87 14.47 7.82
C LEU A 557 23.99 13.84 6.98
N ALA A 558 25.24 14.25 7.16
CA ALA A 558 26.37 13.68 6.42
C ALA A 558 26.52 12.17 6.68
N ARG A 559 26.34 11.70 7.92
CA ARG A 559 26.35 10.27 8.25
C ARG A 559 25.18 9.54 7.60
N LEU A 560 23.96 10.09 7.69
CA LEU A 560 22.78 9.51 7.08
C LEU A 560 22.98 9.31 5.57
N TYR A 561 23.42 10.34 4.85
CA TYR A 561 23.72 10.25 3.42
C TYR A 561 24.82 9.22 3.11
N ALA A 562 25.84 9.13 3.97
CA ALA A 562 26.91 8.15 3.81
C ALA A 562 26.42 6.71 3.99
N HIS A 563 25.52 6.45 4.94
CA HIS A 563 24.94 5.13 5.16
C HIS A 563 23.96 4.73 4.04
N LEU A 564 23.06 5.64 3.65
CA LEU A 564 22.10 5.42 2.56
C LEU A 564 22.81 5.07 1.23
N GLY A 565 23.97 5.69 0.98
CA GLY A 565 24.70 5.58 -0.28
C GLY A 565 23.87 6.03 -1.50
N GLU A 566 24.38 5.78 -2.70
CA GLU A 566 23.71 6.22 -3.94
C GLU A 566 22.28 5.64 -4.06
N ARG A 567 22.14 4.34 -3.77
CA ARG A 567 20.85 3.64 -3.94
C ARG A 567 19.79 4.05 -2.94
N GLY A 568 20.15 4.29 -1.68
CA GLY A 568 19.20 4.77 -0.68
C GLY A 568 18.74 6.18 -1.01
N VAL A 569 19.66 7.04 -1.48
CA VAL A 569 19.35 8.42 -1.87
C VAL A 569 18.52 8.50 -3.15
N GLU A 570 18.61 7.53 -4.06
CA GLU A 570 17.80 7.47 -5.29
C GLU A 570 16.42 6.81 -5.10
N GLU A 571 16.18 6.16 -3.96
CA GLU A 571 14.90 5.48 -3.69
C GLU A 571 13.78 6.52 -3.47
N THR A 572 12.67 6.36 -4.18
CA THR A 572 11.64 7.41 -4.34
C THR A 572 11.03 7.88 -3.02
N GLU A 573 10.67 6.97 -2.12
CA GLU A 573 10.09 7.35 -0.84
C GLU A 573 11.14 7.97 0.08
N THR A 574 12.37 7.42 0.08
CA THR A 574 13.52 7.96 0.81
C THR A 574 13.83 9.40 0.39
N GLN A 575 13.79 9.71 -0.91
CA GLN A 575 13.91 11.08 -1.41
C GLN A 575 12.85 12.01 -0.84
N GLY A 576 11.61 11.54 -0.71
CA GLY A 576 10.53 12.30 -0.09
C GLY A 576 10.81 12.65 1.37
N HIS A 577 11.44 11.74 2.13
CA HIS A 577 11.84 11.99 3.52
C HIS A 577 13.03 12.94 3.64
N LEU A 578 14.08 12.73 2.83
CA LEU A 578 15.24 13.62 2.79
C LEU A 578 14.83 15.03 2.38
N LEU A 579 14.00 15.14 1.35
CA LEU A 579 13.48 16.42 0.90
C LEU A 579 12.72 17.14 2.00
N TRP A 580 11.85 16.43 2.73
CA TRP A 580 11.08 17.03 3.82
C TRP A 580 11.98 17.58 4.93
N ILE A 581 13.04 16.84 5.30
CA ILE A 581 14.02 17.30 6.27
C ILE A 581 14.65 18.62 5.81
N HIS A 582 15.22 18.65 4.59
CA HIS A 582 15.86 19.88 4.09
C HIS A 582 14.89 21.04 3.90
N TYR A 583 13.64 20.74 3.54
CA TYR A 583 12.59 21.73 3.43
C TYR A 583 12.27 22.37 4.79
N MET A 584 12.08 21.55 5.84
CA MET A 584 11.83 22.07 7.19
C MET A 584 13.06 22.77 7.78
N ASP A 585 14.27 22.26 7.56
CA ASP A 585 15.51 22.92 7.96
C ASP A 585 15.63 24.32 7.31
N ALA A 586 15.29 24.43 6.03
CA ALA A 586 15.35 25.70 5.32
C ALA A 586 14.38 26.73 5.91
N LEU A 587 13.15 26.32 6.22
CA LEU A 587 12.16 27.19 6.87
C LEU A 587 12.59 27.57 8.29
N TYR A 588 13.05 26.60 9.08
CA TYR A 588 13.52 26.83 10.43
C TYR A 588 14.68 27.84 10.45
N TYR A 589 15.79 27.54 9.76
CA TYR A 589 16.98 28.40 9.81
C TYR A 589 16.71 29.79 9.23
N ALA A 590 15.87 29.91 8.20
CA ALA A 590 15.50 31.21 7.65
C ALA A 590 14.68 32.05 8.64
N SER A 591 13.76 31.41 9.36
CA SER A 591 12.89 32.09 10.34
C SER A 591 13.64 32.59 11.58
N VAL A 592 14.68 31.88 12.03
CA VAL A 592 15.50 32.25 13.20
C VAL A 592 16.72 33.10 12.81
N GLY A 593 16.84 33.49 11.54
CA GLY A 593 17.92 34.37 11.05
C GLY A 593 19.27 33.69 10.78
N ALA A 594 19.36 32.38 10.88
CA ALA A 594 20.54 31.58 10.51
C ALA A 594 20.65 31.42 8.98
N ARG A 595 20.93 32.52 8.27
CA ARG A 595 20.82 32.58 6.79
C ARG A 595 21.78 31.64 6.04
N GLU A 596 22.98 31.38 6.55
CA GLU A 596 23.92 30.46 5.90
C GLU A 596 23.44 28.99 5.98
N PRO A 597 23.14 28.43 7.17
CA PRO A 597 22.46 27.14 7.28
C PRO A 597 21.17 27.04 6.46
N ALA A 598 20.37 28.11 6.39
CA ALA A 598 19.16 28.16 5.57
C ALA A 598 19.46 28.01 4.07
N ARG A 599 20.46 28.74 3.55
CA ARG A 599 20.90 28.61 2.14
C ARG A 599 21.39 27.19 1.85
N ASP A 600 22.08 26.57 2.79
CA ASP A 600 22.59 25.21 2.66
C ASP A 600 21.46 24.18 2.60
N ALA A 601 20.45 24.33 3.46
CA ALA A 601 19.25 23.50 3.44
C ALA A 601 18.47 23.67 2.13
N VAL A 602 18.29 24.90 1.62
CA VAL A 602 17.67 25.16 0.30
C VAL A 602 18.46 24.47 -0.81
N ARG A 603 19.80 24.56 -0.80
CA ARG A 603 20.65 23.88 -1.79
C ARG A 603 20.47 22.37 -1.75
N ARG A 604 20.41 21.76 -0.57
CA ARG A 604 20.16 20.32 -0.41
C ARG A 604 18.76 19.91 -0.87
N ALA A 605 17.73 20.67 -0.51
CA ALA A 605 16.35 20.42 -0.96
C ALA A 605 16.24 20.47 -2.49
N LEU A 606 16.84 21.48 -3.13
CA LEU A 606 16.86 21.62 -4.59
C LEU A 606 17.77 20.60 -5.28
N ALA A 607 18.78 20.05 -4.58
CA ALA A 607 19.58 18.93 -5.09
C ALA A 607 18.78 17.62 -5.13
N VAL A 608 17.88 17.40 -4.17
CA VAL A 608 16.95 16.27 -4.19
C VAL A 608 15.85 16.48 -5.23
N ARG A 609 15.28 17.69 -5.29
CA ARG A 609 14.18 18.02 -6.21
C ARG A 609 14.25 19.48 -6.68
N PRO A 610 14.83 19.75 -7.87
CA PRO A 610 15.08 21.12 -8.35
C PRO A 610 13.82 21.96 -8.62
N GLU A 611 12.68 21.33 -8.89
CA GLU A 611 11.45 21.98 -9.36
C GLU A 611 10.53 22.53 -8.25
N ILE A 612 10.93 22.42 -6.98
CA ILE A 612 10.10 22.88 -5.85
C ILE A 612 10.06 24.41 -5.82
N ALA A 613 8.88 24.96 -6.13
CA ALA A 613 8.66 26.39 -6.27
C ALA A 613 8.93 27.15 -4.96
N GLU A 614 8.53 26.59 -3.82
CA GLU A 614 8.70 27.16 -2.49
C GLU A 614 10.18 27.32 -2.15
N MET A 615 11.01 26.30 -2.41
CA MET A 615 12.45 26.34 -2.15
C MET A 615 13.19 27.27 -3.12
N GLN A 616 12.77 27.32 -4.39
CA GLN A 616 13.30 28.32 -5.33
C GLN A 616 12.97 29.75 -4.89
N ALA A 617 11.76 29.98 -4.37
CA ALA A 617 11.34 31.29 -3.89
C ALA A 617 12.07 31.69 -2.61
N LEU A 618 12.20 30.79 -1.64
CA LEU A 618 12.98 31.02 -0.42
C LEU A 618 14.46 31.27 -0.73
N GLY A 619 15.04 30.50 -1.67
CA GLY A 619 16.41 30.71 -2.14
C GLY A 619 16.63 32.12 -2.71
N ARG A 620 15.65 32.69 -3.42
CA ARG A 620 15.72 34.08 -3.89
C ARG A 620 15.62 35.09 -2.74
N ALA A 621 14.79 34.82 -1.72
CA ALA A 621 14.68 35.68 -0.54
C ALA A 621 15.97 35.68 0.31
N LEU A 622 16.75 34.60 0.26
CA LEU A 622 18.04 34.46 0.95
C LEU A 622 19.25 34.89 0.12
N ALA A 623 19.04 35.36 -1.12
CA ALA A 623 20.12 35.63 -2.07
C ALA A 623 20.95 36.89 -1.76
N ASP A 624 20.37 37.85 -1.05
CA ASP A 624 21.06 39.08 -0.66
C ASP A 624 22.12 38.77 0.42
N PRO A 625 23.43 38.94 0.12
CA PRO A 625 24.49 38.67 1.09
C PRO A 625 24.61 39.76 2.16
N GLU A 626 24.01 40.94 1.97
CA GLU A 626 24.04 42.06 2.94
C GLU A 626 22.82 42.04 3.86
N ALA A 627 21.80 41.23 3.57
CA ALA A 627 20.63 41.09 4.42
C ALA A 627 20.94 40.29 5.69
N GLU A 628 20.67 40.87 6.86
CA GLU A 628 20.82 40.24 8.17
C GLU A 628 19.45 39.91 8.79
N GLY A 629 19.45 39.02 9.78
CA GLY A 629 18.27 38.69 10.57
C GLY A 629 17.29 37.71 9.91
N PRO A 630 16.11 37.51 10.52
CA PRO A 630 15.12 36.52 10.12
C PRO A 630 14.38 36.85 8.82
N VAL A 631 13.84 35.83 8.18
CA VAL A 631 12.97 35.92 6.99
C VAL A 631 11.57 35.46 7.38
N ASP A 632 10.53 36.20 6.97
CA ASP A 632 9.15 35.71 7.07
C ASP A 632 8.99 34.49 6.14
N VAL A 633 8.84 33.32 6.74
CA VAL A 633 8.77 32.04 6.01
C VAL A 633 7.36 31.64 5.60
N THR A 634 6.34 32.33 6.12
CA THR A 634 4.91 32.03 5.86
C THR A 634 4.58 31.89 4.37
N PRO A 635 5.10 32.74 3.45
CA PRO A 635 4.81 32.61 2.02
C PRO A 635 5.36 31.35 1.34
N PHE A 636 6.28 30.65 2.00
CA PHE A 636 6.96 29.47 1.48
C PHE A 636 6.45 28.16 2.10
N ILE A 637 5.51 28.22 3.06
CA ILE A 637 4.88 27.05 3.67
C ILE A 637 3.87 26.43 2.68
N VAL A 638 4.06 25.15 2.34
CA VAL A 638 3.13 24.40 1.50
C VAL A 638 1.78 24.27 2.23
N GLY A 639 0.69 24.62 1.55
CA GLY A 639 -0.67 24.57 2.11
C GLY A 639 -1.13 25.83 2.85
N ALA A 640 -0.29 26.87 2.98
CA ALA A 640 -0.65 28.16 3.59
C ALA A 640 -1.47 29.10 2.67
N ARG A 641 -2.09 28.59 1.60
CA ARG A 641 -2.90 29.36 0.63
C ARG A 641 -4.29 28.78 0.41
#